data_AF-A0A955AM44-F1
#
_entry.id   AF-A0A955AM44-F1
#
_cell.length_a   1.000
_cell.length_b   1.000
_cell.length_c   1.000
_cell.angle_alpha   90.00
_cell.angle_beta   90.00
_cell.angle_gamma   90.00
#
_symmetry.space_group_name_H-M   'P 1'
#
loop_
_entity.id
_entity.type
_entity.pdbx_description
1 polymer ?
#
loop_
_entity_poly.entity_id
_entity_poly.type
_entity_poly.pdbx_seq_one_letter_code
_entity_poly.pdbx_strand_id
1 'polypeptide(L)'
;MKLKTLQIDPPLMLELVVSIALGLAFVCQTAADSPARTQWRESRVVGFPDPPPPFQVERVFANVDLPKPLSVIALPGTQDLLVTVHQGGYGGPGRLLRLTGDDLNASANEFLAIDEIIYGIAFHPDFAMNGYMYVGCNGHSDELTKMATRVLRFQVSRTEPIECDVDSKTVIIEWESNGHNGGDLVFGQDGMLYVSAGDGTSDSDAKLAGQDLSTIPGSMIRIDVDHKEDGRNYAIPSDNPFIEVHGARPEIWAYGLRNPWRISIDAKSGDLWAGINGQDQWETAQVVRRGENYGWSITEGSHPFNTNRQQGPTPIVPPTIEHPHSEARSLTGGHVYYGSKYPSLYGHYVYGDYSTGLIWAANYENAKIASHFLVARTMLQISGFGIDHQGELLVVDHGSGLYRLVPNELTQSQKFPRKLSESGIFQSVENHVVAEGIVPYEVNAPLWSDNAEKDRFIGLPGEAQIGFRLSGGWEFPDGTVIGKTFSLPLAGHGKDAVVRVETRLLTRQAGQWYGYSYQWNAEQTDAVLVEAAGKSVDLSLVDEKNGAEPRMQPWSFPSRSECMVCHSRAANYVLGLSVLQTNRYVSLAGMRVSQLDHFAGLDLFQVDGSSTSTNSIPDVARAKFELPAPASDLPRLVDAGDSSMSLENRVRSYLHANCAHCHVKEGGGNSRFSVAFGPDLSATGLINAQPTHDAFGIAAASLIVPQNPESSILLHRMTLRGRGQMPPLATGVVDRDATKLIADWIRALDVSSDE
;
A
#
# COMPACT_ATOMS: atom_id res chain seq x y z
N MET A 1 -47.95 -82.07 50.25
CA MET A 1 -47.11 -82.12 51.48
C MET A 1 -46.10 -80.99 51.36
N LYS A 2 -46.19 -79.88 52.10
CA LYS A 2 -45.64 -79.67 53.47
C LYS A 2 -44.18 -80.16 53.53
N LEU A 3 -43.11 -79.41 53.81
CA LEU A 3 -42.81 -78.27 54.73
C LEU A 3 -41.51 -77.56 54.22
N LYS A 4 -41.36 -76.23 54.26
CA LYS A 4 -40.72 -75.37 55.31
C LYS A 4 -39.26 -75.78 55.66
N THR A 5 -38.22 -74.95 55.76
CA THR A 5 -37.97 -73.48 55.70
C THR A 5 -36.44 -73.29 55.64
N LEU A 6 -35.92 -72.28 54.93
CA LEU A 6 -34.69 -71.59 55.32
C LEU A 6 -34.72 -70.14 54.80
N GLN A 7 -34.52 -69.22 55.73
CA GLN A 7 -34.52 -67.76 55.60
C GLN A 7 -33.21 -67.28 54.99
N ILE A 8 -33.27 -66.34 54.04
CA ILE A 8 -32.21 -65.33 53.80
C ILE A 8 -32.90 -63.98 53.53
N ASP A 9 -32.42 -62.96 54.24
CA ASP A 9 -32.87 -61.56 54.30
C ASP A 9 -32.58 -60.75 53.01
N PRO A 10 -33.32 -59.65 52.75
CA PRO A 10 -33.03 -58.70 51.68
C PRO A 10 -31.97 -57.70 52.16
N PRO A 11 -30.95 -57.37 51.34
CA PRO A 11 -31.14 -56.26 50.42
C PRO A 11 -30.30 -56.39 49.13
N LEU A 12 -30.95 -56.67 48.00
CA LEU A 12 -30.36 -56.51 46.66
C LEU A 12 -31.10 -55.43 45.84
N MET A 13 -31.76 -54.51 46.56
CA MET A 13 -32.51 -53.36 46.03
C MET A 13 -32.03 -52.02 46.64
N LEU A 14 -30.86 -52.01 47.31
CA LEU A 14 -30.24 -50.78 47.82
C LEU A 14 -28.88 -50.47 47.16
N GLU A 15 -28.15 -51.47 46.64
CA GLU A 15 -26.87 -51.21 45.95
C GLU A 15 -27.03 -50.73 44.49
N LEU A 16 -28.16 -51.01 43.84
CA LEU A 16 -28.42 -50.52 42.49
C LEU A 16 -28.89 -49.05 42.45
N VAL A 17 -29.47 -48.56 43.55
CA VAL A 17 -29.94 -47.16 43.65
C VAL A 17 -28.84 -46.22 44.17
N VAL A 18 -27.89 -46.72 44.98
CA VAL A 18 -26.75 -45.90 45.45
C VAL A 18 -25.65 -45.77 44.38
N SER A 19 -25.47 -46.76 43.49
CA SER A 19 -24.48 -46.66 42.40
C SER A 19 -24.93 -45.76 41.25
N ILE A 20 -26.25 -45.61 41.04
CA ILE A 20 -26.80 -44.68 40.04
C ILE A 20 -26.86 -43.25 40.62
N ALA A 21 -27.02 -43.08 41.94
CA ALA A 21 -26.98 -41.77 42.59
C ALA A 21 -25.55 -41.19 42.74
N LEU A 22 -24.51 -42.02 42.90
CA LEU A 22 -23.11 -41.55 42.81
C LEU A 22 -22.60 -41.39 41.37
N GLY A 23 -23.19 -42.09 40.40
CA GLY A 23 -22.88 -41.94 38.97
C GLY A 23 -23.55 -40.74 38.29
N LEU A 24 -24.71 -40.28 38.80
CA LEU A 24 -25.38 -39.07 38.29
C LEU A 24 -25.10 -37.80 39.11
N ALA A 25 -24.53 -37.89 40.31
CA ALA A 25 -24.07 -36.71 41.05
C ALA A 25 -22.66 -36.22 40.65
N PHE A 26 -21.94 -36.96 39.79
CA PHE A 26 -20.67 -36.52 39.20
C PHE A 26 -20.81 -35.89 37.80
N VAL A 27 -22.04 -35.75 37.29
CA VAL A 27 -22.32 -35.09 36.00
C VAL A 27 -23.02 -33.74 36.17
N CYS A 28 -23.22 -33.28 37.41
CA CYS A 28 -23.90 -32.01 37.67
C CYS A 28 -23.17 -31.19 38.74
N GLN A 29 -21.88 -30.94 38.53
CA GLN A 29 -21.16 -29.73 38.97
C GLN A 29 -19.72 -29.84 38.51
N THR A 30 -19.47 -29.33 37.31
CA THR A 30 -18.49 -28.27 37.08
C THR A 30 -18.68 -27.84 35.63
N ALA A 31 -19.45 -26.78 35.42
CA ALA A 31 -19.01 -25.76 34.49
C ALA A 31 -17.73 -25.14 35.11
N ALA A 32 -16.64 -25.92 35.14
CA ALA A 32 -15.34 -25.45 35.56
C ALA A 32 -14.64 -25.02 34.29
N ASP A 33 -14.45 -23.71 34.19
CA ASP A 33 -13.35 -23.04 33.52
C ASP A 33 -12.65 -23.89 32.45
N SER A 34 -13.01 -23.65 31.18
CA SER A 34 -12.05 -23.85 30.09
C SER A 34 -10.73 -23.20 30.57
N PRO A 35 -9.61 -23.94 30.64
CA PRO A 35 -8.39 -23.42 31.22
C PRO A 35 -8.04 -22.12 30.52
N ALA A 36 -7.74 -21.08 31.30
CA ALA A 36 -7.32 -19.80 30.78
C ALA A 36 -6.20 -20.01 29.76
N ARG A 37 -6.24 -19.28 28.64
CA ARG A 37 -5.23 -19.34 27.58
C ARG A 37 -3.83 -19.34 28.17
N THR A 38 -3.00 -20.31 27.80
CA THR A 38 -1.57 -20.23 28.14
C THR A 38 -0.99 -18.95 27.55
N GLN A 39 -0.44 -18.10 28.40
CA GLN A 39 0.01 -16.78 27.99
C GLN A 39 1.42 -16.87 27.41
N TRP A 40 1.59 -16.38 26.19
CA TRP A 40 2.91 -16.19 25.60
C TRP A 40 3.45 -14.80 25.98
N ARG A 41 4.62 -14.76 26.63
CA ARG A 41 5.26 -13.53 27.13
C ARG A 41 6.71 -13.37 26.69
N GLU A 42 7.21 -14.30 25.89
CA GLU A 42 8.64 -14.45 25.64
C GLU A 42 9.12 -13.86 24.31
N SER A 43 8.27 -13.14 23.56
CA SER A 43 8.71 -12.51 22.31
C SER A 43 9.94 -11.65 22.55
N ARG A 44 11.03 -11.97 21.85
CA ARG A 44 12.26 -11.16 21.81
C ARG A 44 12.40 -10.41 20.49
N VAL A 45 11.49 -10.63 19.54
CA VAL A 45 11.42 -9.91 18.26
C VAL A 45 10.82 -8.51 18.49
N VAL A 46 11.52 -7.70 19.27
CA VAL A 46 11.11 -6.37 19.73
C VAL A 46 12.22 -5.37 19.43
N GLY A 47 11.84 -4.20 18.90
CA GLY A 47 12.75 -3.18 18.41
C GLY A 47 13.16 -3.42 16.96
N PHE A 48 14.30 -2.87 16.57
CA PHE A 48 14.78 -2.91 15.18
C PHE A 48 16.17 -3.55 15.10
N PRO A 49 16.38 -4.57 14.26
CA PRO A 49 17.70 -5.20 14.07
C PRO A 49 18.67 -4.26 13.35
N ASP A 50 18.11 -3.35 12.56
CA ASP A 50 18.82 -2.38 11.74
C ASP A 50 18.76 -1.01 12.45
N PRO A 51 19.78 -0.15 12.29
CA PRO A 51 19.69 1.23 12.75
C PRO A 51 18.43 1.88 12.17
N PRO A 52 17.54 2.44 13.01
CA PRO A 52 16.38 3.11 12.49
C PRO A 52 16.80 4.36 11.69
N PRO A 53 15.98 4.81 10.74
CA PRO A 53 16.19 6.10 10.09
C PRO A 53 16.31 7.22 11.13
N PRO A 54 17.06 8.30 10.84
CA PRO A 54 17.34 9.36 11.81
C PRO A 54 16.10 10.12 12.29
N PHE A 55 14.98 10.01 11.56
CA PHE A 55 13.72 10.65 11.92
C PHE A 55 12.54 9.67 11.93
N GLN A 56 11.51 10.07 12.66
CA GLN A 56 10.15 9.57 12.57
C GLN A 56 9.20 10.76 12.31
N VAL A 57 7.90 10.49 12.24
CA VAL A 57 6.87 11.53 12.02
C VAL A 57 5.95 11.67 13.22
N GLU A 58 5.54 12.90 13.50
CA GLU A 58 4.57 13.25 14.54
C GLU A 58 3.40 14.03 13.90
N ARG A 59 2.17 13.65 14.21
CA ARG A 59 0.96 14.33 13.69
C ARG A 59 0.84 15.71 14.31
N VAL A 60 0.58 16.71 13.48
CA VAL A 60 0.36 18.11 13.90
C VAL A 60 -1.06 18.55 13.57
N PHE A 61 -1.54 19.58 14.25
CA PHE A 61 -2.92 20.07 14.09
C PHE A 61 -3.95 18.94 14.27
N ALA A 62 -3.72 18.05 15.24
CA ALA A 62 -4.49 16.81 15.37
C ALA A 62 -5.97 17.03 15.73
N ASN A 63 -6.31 18.24 16.20
CA ASN A 63 -7.64 18.68 16.60
C ASN A 63 -8.52 19.15 15.43
N VAL A 64 -7.96 19.36 14.23
CA VAL A 64 -8.72 19.70 13.02
C VAL A 64 -8.87 18.49 12.10
N ASP A 65 -10.03 18.42 11.44
CA ASP A 65 -10.26 17.44 10.37
C ASP A 65 -9.78 18.02 9.04
N LEU A 66 -8.88 17.29 8.38
CA LEU A 66 -8.35 17.63 7.06
C LEU A 66 -8.66 16.43 6.16
N PRO A 67 -9.79 16.45 5.43
CA PRO A 67 -10.23 15.30 4.66
C PRO A 67 -9.39 15.17 3.38
N LYS A 68 -8.54 14.14 3.29
CA LYS A 68 -7.76 13.86 2.07
C LYS A 68 -6.90 15.05 1.64
N PRO A 69 -5.99 15.54 2.50
CA PRO A 69 -5.15 16.67 2.15
C PRO A 69 -4.18 16.28 1.04
N LEU A 70 -3.85 17.23 0.16
CA LEU A 70 -2.95 17.01 -0.98
C LEU A 70 -1.69 17.85 -0.93
N SER A 71 -1.79 19.10 -0.51
CA SER A 71 -0.66 20.02 -0.36
C SER A 71 -0.91 21.00 0.78
N VAL A 72 0.17 21.61 1.27
CA VAL A 72 0.13 22.68 2.28
C VAL A 72 1.14 23.76 1.91
N ILE A 73 0.77 25.02 2.09
CA ILE A 73 1.64 26.18 1.85
C ILE A 73 1.37 27.28 2.88
N ALA A 74 2.39 28.07 3.20
CA ALA A 74 2.26 29.30 3.97
C ALA A 74 1.43 30.36 3.21
N LEU A 75 0.45 30.98 3.88
CA LEU A 75 -0.30 32.13 3.36
C LEU A 75 0.52 33.42 3.57
N PRO A 76 1.02 34.09 2.52
CA PRO A 76 1.93 35.22 2.71
C PRO A 76 1.28 36.39 3.45
N GLY A 77 2.05 37.02 4.36
CA GLY A 77 1.59 38.14 5.17
C GLY A 77 0.81 37.74 6.44
N THR A 78 0.65 36.44 6.71
CA THR A 78 0.00 35.93 7.93
C THR A 78 0.90 34.93 8.67
N GLN A 79 0.35 34.21 9.66
CA GLN A 79 0.96 33.01 10.24
C GLN A 79 0.20 31.72 9.85
N ASP A 80 -0.76 31.85 8.94
CA ASP A 80 -1.67 30.77 8.59
C ASP A 80 -1.12 29.92 7.46
N LEU A 81 -1.66 28.71 7.34
CA LEU A 81 -1.39 27.80 6.25
C LEU A 81 -2.64 27.64 5.39
N LEU A 82 -2.47 27.42 4.09
CA LEU A 82 -3.52 26.90 3.23
C LEU A 82 -3.27 25.41 2.97
N VAL A 83 -4.30 24.59 3.20
CA VAL A 83 -4.28 23.15 2.94
C VAL A 83 -5.25 22.84 1.82
N THR A 84 -4.77 22.22 0.75
CA THR A 84 -5.62 21.70 -0.33
C THR A 84 -6.22 20.38 0.12
N VAL A 85 -7.53 20.23 0.04
CA VAL A 85 -8.28 19.01 0.43
C VAL A 85 -9.35 18.66 -0.60
N HIS A 86 -9.70 17.38 -0.75
CA HIS A 86 -10.75 16.93 -1.68
C HIS A 86 -11.90 16.23 -0.95
N GLN A 87 -13.12 16.72 -1.17
CA GLN A 87 -14.32 16.08 -0.64
C GLN A 87 -14.69 14.85 -1.47
N GLY A 88 -14.84 13.68 -0.85
CA GLY A 88 -15.23 12.44 -1.56
C GLY A 88 -14.06 11.61 -2.11
N GLY A 89 -12.81 12.00 -1.83
CA GLY A 89 -11.61 11.27 -2.24
C GLY A 89 -11.02 11.77 -3.56
N TYR A 90 -10.15 10.96 -4.15
CA TYR A 90 -9.43 11.32 -5.37
C TYR A 90 -10.41 11.52 -6.53
N GLY A 91 -10.49 12.75 -7.05
CA GLY A 91 -11.46 13.14 -8.08
C GLY A 91 -12.65 13.97 -7.59
N GLY A 92 -12.73 14.22 -6.28
CA GLY A 92 -13.73 15.10 -5.70
C GLY A 92 -13.45 16.60 -5.92
N PRO A 93 -14.45 17.46 -5.70
CA PRO A 93 -14.27 18.90 -5.84
C PRO A 93 -13.26 19.43 -4.81
N GLY A 94 -12.38 20.31 -5.28
CA GLY A 94 -11.27 20.84 -4.52
C GLY A 94 -11.70 21.96 -3.57
N ARG A 95 -11.08 21.95 -2.39
CA ARG A 95 -11.18 23.01 -1.39
C ARG A 95 -9.80 23.44 -0.96
N LEU A 96 -9.66 24.73 -0.67
CA LEU A 96 -8.56 25.25 0.15
C LEU A 96 -9.12 25.55 1.54
N LEU A 97 -8.50 25.00 2.57
CA LEU A 97 -8.80 25.32 3.95
C LEU A 97 -7.72 26.26 4.49
N ARG A 98 -8.12 27.40 5.06
CA ARG A 98 -7.23 28.28 5.83
C ARG A 98 -7.14 27.73 7.25
N LEU A 99 -5.96 27.23 7.58
CA LEU A 99 -5.59 26.72 8.90
C LEU A 99 -4.94 27.84 9.71
N THR A 100 -5.55 28.18 10.84
CA THR A 100 -5.10 29.23 11.76
C THR A 100 -4.80 28.64 13.13
N GLY A 101 -3.98 29.32 13.92
CA GLY A 101 -3.60 28.88 15.27
C GLY A 101 -2.39 27.94 15.32
N ASP A 102 -2.12 27.39 16.50
CA ASP A 102 -1.01 26.44 16.72
C ASP A 102 -1.50 24.98 16.72
N ASP A 103 -0.59 24.02 16.90
CA ASP A 103 -0.90 22.58 16.87
C ASP A 103 -2.03 22.15 17.82
N LEU A 104 -2.22 22.87 18.94
CA LEU A 104 -3.16 22.51 20.00
C LEU A 104 -4.50 23.23 19.85
N ASN A 105 -4.50 24.44 19.30
CA ASN A 105 -5.66 25.33 19.23
C ASN A 105 -6.01 25.70 17.78
N ALA A 106 -5.66 24.85 16.81
CA ALA A 106 -5.90 25.16 15.42
C ALA A 106 -7.38 25.15 15.04
N SER A 107 -7.73 25.94 14.02
CA SER A 107 -9.02 25.93 13.35
C SER A 107 -8.83 25.93 11.84
N ALA A 108 -9.70 25.22 11.12
CA ALA A 108 -9.68 25.16 9.67
C ALA A 108 -11.01 25.68 9.11
N ASN A 109 -10.94 26.71 8.26
CA ASN A 109 -12.12 27.29 7.61
C ASN A 109 -11.95 27.24 6.09
N GLU A 110 -13.06 27.09 5.37
CA GLU A 110 -13.03 27.11 3.90
C GLU A 110 -12.57 28.48 3.39
N PHE A 111 -11.53 28.48 2.55
CA PHE A 111 -10.91 29.67 1.96
C PHE A 111 -11.24 29.81 0.47
N LEU A 112 -11.33 28.69 -0.24
CA LEU A 112 -11.75 28.63 -1.63
C LEU A 112 -12.47 27.30 -1.88
N ALA A 113 -13.58 27.35 -2.61
CA ALA A 113 -14.29 26.20 -3.12
C ALA A 113 -14.49 26.32 -4.63
N ILE A 114 -14.08 25.29 -5.36
CA ILE A 114 -14.36 25.16 -6.80
C ILE A 114 -14.89 23.76 -7.10
N ASP A 115 -15.64 23.63 -8.19
CA ASP A 115 -16.18 22.34 -8.67
C ASP A 115 -15.20 21.65 -9.65
N GLU A 116 -13.91 21.72 -9.31
CA GLU A 116 -12.80 21.13 -10.06
C GLU A 116 -11.81 20.53 -9.07
N ILE A 117 -10.98 19.60 -9.53
CA ILE A 117 -9.92 18.98 -8.73
C ILE A 117 -8.77 19.97 -8.61
N ILE A 118 -8.41 20.42 -7.40
CA ILE A 118 -7.22 21.26 -7.18
C ILE A 118 -5.98 20.37 -6.98
N TYR A 119 -4.93 20.59 -7.76
CA TYR A 119 -3.66 19.88 -7.62
C TYR A 119 -2.61 20.69 -6.86
N GLY A 120 -2.46 21.97 -7.19
CA GLY A 120 -1.45 22.85 -6.60
C GLY A 120 -1.93 24.28 -6.46
N ILE A 121 -1.22 25.05 -5.63
CA ILE A 121 -1.40 26.50 -5.50
C ILE A 121 -0.05 27.20 -5.41
N ALA A 122 0.03 28.40 -5.97
CA ALA A 122 1.19 29.28 -5.85
C ALA A 122 0.73 30.73 -5.67
N PHE A 123 1.44 31.48 -4.83
CA PHE A 123 1.24 32.92 -4.72
C PHE A 123 2.21 33.64 -5.66
N HIS A 124 1.75 34.73 -6.26
CA HIS A 124 2.61 35.60 -7.05
C HIS A 124 3.81 36.10 -6.21
N PRO A 125 5.03 36.25 -6.78
CA PRO A 125 6.16 36.82 -6.05
C PRO A 125 5.84 38.21 -5.45
N ASP A 126 5.06 39.00 -6.19
CA ASP A 126 4.53 40.30 -5.77
C ASP A 126 3.17 40.22 -5.04
N PHE A 127 2.84 39.10 -4.39
CA PHE A 127 1.56 38.91 -3.71
C PHE A 127 1.23 40.04 -2.73
N ALA A 128 2.22 40.58 -2.01
CA ALA A 128 2.01 41.72 -1.12
C ALA A 128 1.45 42.97 -1.84
N MET A 129 1.74 43.12 -3.14
CA MET A 129 1.31 44.25 -3.97
C MET A 129 0.08 43.97 -4.82
N ASN A 130 -0.05 42.76 -5.37
CA ASN A 130 -1.14 42.42 -6.29
C ASN A 130 -2.20 41.50 -5.70
N GLY A 131 -1.90 40.72 -4.66
CA GLY A 131 -2.81 39.74 -4.05
C GLY A 131 -3.19 38.58 -4.97
N TYR A 132 -2.37 38.23 -5.96
CA TYR A 132 -2.69 37.16 -6.90
C TYR A 132 -2.28 35.78 -6.38
N MET A 133 -3.23 34.86 -6.41
CA MET A 133 -3.04 33.43 -6.15
C MET A 133 -3.37 32.66 -7.43
N TYR A 134 -2.53 31.68 -7.76
CA TYR A 134 -2.70 30.79 -8.90
C TYR A 134 -3.03 29.40 -8.39
N VAL A 135 -3.96 28.74 -9.07
CA VAL A 135 -4.47 27.41 -8.74
C VAL A 135 -4.37 26.54 -9.98
N GLY A 136 -3.63 25.45 -9.89
CA GLY A 136 -3.61 24.41 -10.91
C GLY A 136 -4.69 23.37 -10.62
N CYS A 137 -5.58 23.15 -11.57
CA CYS A 137 -6.74 22.28 -11.39
C CYS A 137 -7.08 21.49 -12.66
N ASN A 138 -7.97 20.50 -12.51
CA ASN A 138 -8.52 19.73 -13.63
C ASN A 138 -10.03 19.55 -13.47
N GLY A 139 -10.73 19.70 -14.58
CA GLY A 139 -12.19 19.60 -14.67
C GLY A 139 -12.67 19.72 -16.11
N HIS A 140 -13.99 19.73 -16.31
CA HIS A 140 -14.57 19.90 -17.65
C HIS A 140 -14.30 21.31 -18.18
N SER A 141 -13.82 21.42 -19.42
CA SER A 141 -13.64 22.68 -20.14
C SER A 141 -14.76 22.83 -21.16
N ASP A 142 -15.48 23.94 -21.08
CA ASP A 142 -16.50 24.30 -22.08
C ASP A 142 -15.85 24.69 -23.41
N GLU A 143 -14.67 25.30 -23.39
CA GLU A 143 -13.93 25.72 -24.59
C GLU A 143 -13.39 24.51 -25.36
N LEU A 144 -12.78 23.56 -24.66
CA LEU A 144 -12.21 22.35 -25.26
C LEU A 144 -13.25 21.22 -25.40
N THR A 145 -14.42 21.35 -24.76
CA THR A 145 -15.47 20.31 -24.64
C THR A 145 -14.95 18.97 -24.09
N LYS A 146 -13.92 19.02 -23.24
CA LYS A 146 -13.18 17.85 -22.73
C LYS A 146 -12.72 18.07 -21.30
N MET A 147 -12.22 17.01 -20.65
CA MET A 147 -11.46 17.18 -19.40
C MET A 147 -10.13 17.88 -19.70
N ALA A 148 -9.83 18.89 -18.90
CA ALA A 148 -8.70 19.77 -19.12
C ALA A 148 -8.02 20.14 -17.81
N THR A 149 -6.69 20.08 -17.81
CA THR A 149 -5.87 20.72 -16.79
C THR A 149 -5.73 22.19 -17.14
N ARG A 150 -5.80 23.06 -16.14
CA ARG A 150 -5.72 24.52 -16.33
C ARG A 150 -5.07 25.21 -15.15
N VAL A 151 -4.60 26.42 -15.40
CA VAL A 151 -4.17 27.36 -14.37
C VAL A 151 -5.20 28.47 -14.27
N LEU A 152 -5.74 28.65 -13.06
CA LEU A 152 -6.64 29.73 -12.71
C LEU A 152 -5.89 30.77 -11.87
N ARG A 153 -6.23 32.04 -12.03
CA ARG A 153 -5.79 33.13 -11.14
C ARG A 153 -7.00 33.68 -10.38
N PHE A 154 -6.82 33.91 -9.09
CA PHE A 154 -7.76 34.56 -8.18
C PHE A 154 -7.12 35.76 -7.49
N GLN A 155 -7.97 36.68 -7.05
CA GLN A 155 -7.64 37.83 -6.22
C GLN A 155 -7.90 37.49 -4.74
N VAL A 156 -6.91 37.73 -3.89
CA VAL A 156 -7.00 37.56 -2.44
C VAL A 156 -6.93 38.94 -1.78
N SER A 157 -7.80 39.17 -0.79
CA SER A 157 -7.71 40.33 0.10
C SER A 157 -6.47 40.22 0.98
N ARG A 158 -5.69 41.30 1.06
CA ARG A 158 -4.45 41.35 1.87
C ARG A 158 -4.65 42.05 3.21
N THR A 159 -5.90 42.40 3.52
CA THR A 159 -6.31 43.08 4.74
C THR A 159 -7.49 42.34 5.34
N GLU A 160 -7.62 42.35 6.66
CA GLU A 160 -8.69 41.59 7.30
C GLU A 160 -10.10 42.09 6.90
N PRO A 161 -11.04 41.19 6.56
CA PRO A 161 -10.85 39.74 6.49
C PRO A 161 -10.02 39.30 5.27
N ILE A 162 -9.00 38.46 5.49
CA ILE A 162 -8.20 37.85 4.42
C ILE A 162 -9.01 36.71 3.79
N GLU A 163 -9.53 36.97 2.59
CA GLU A 163 -10.47 36.11 1.85
C GLU A 163 -10.10 36.05 0.35
N CYS A 164 -10.41 34.94 -0.29
CA CYS A 164 -10.29 34.77 -1.75
C CYS A 164 -11.60 35.18 -2.44
N ASP A 165 -11.51 36.10 -3.41
CA ASP A 165 -12.64 36.44 -4.27
C ASP A 165 -12.80 35.37 -5.35
N VAL A 166 -13.79 34.47 -5.18
CA VAL A 166 -14.06 33.40 -6.15
C VAL A 166 -14.52 33.91 -7.51
N ASP A 167 -15.16 35.08 -7.56
CA ASP A 167 -15.69 35.68 -8.79
C ASP A 167 -14.59 36.34 -9.63
N SER A 168 -13.41 36.60 -9.04
CA SER A 168 -12.23 37.11 -9.74
C SER A 168 -11.53 36.10 -10.66
N LYS A 169 -12.04 34.86 -10.71
CA LYS A 169 -11.47 33.72 -11.45
C LYS A 169 -11.13 34.11 -12.89
N THR A 170 -9.86 33.96 -13.25
CA THR A 170 -9.34 34.16 -14.62
C THR A 170 -8.61 32.90 -15.08
N VAL A 171 -8.97 32.35 -16.24
CA VAL A 171 -8.21 31.26 -16.87
C VAL A 171 -6.93 31.84 -17.49
N ILE A 172 -5.78 31.32 -17.08
CA ILE A 172 -4.47 31.72 -17.62
C ILE A 172 -4.12 30.87 -18.85
N ILE A 173 -4.14 29.55 -18.68
CA ILE A 173 -3.86 28.56 -19.73
C ILE A 173 -4.65 27.28 -19.43
N GLU A 174 -5.07 26.56 -20.47
CA GLU A 174 -5.68 25.24 -20.34
C GLU A 174 -5.28 24.30 -21.50
N TRP A 175 -5.30 23.00 -21.23
CA TRP A 175 -5.04 21.94 -22.22
C TRP A 175 -5.79 20.66 -21.86
N GLU A 176 -6.08 19.84 -22.88
CA GLU A 176 -6.75 18.56 -22.69
C GLU A 176 -5.90 17.60 -21.83
N SER A 177 -6.50 17.04 -20.78
CA SER A 177 -5.86 16.05 -19.90
C SER A 177 -6.91 15.24 -19.14
N ASN A 178 -6.79 13.91 -19.17
CA ASN A 178 -7.74 12.99 -18.52
C ASN A 178 -7.03 11.78 -17.89
N GLY A 179 -6.10 12.06 -16.99
CA GLY A 179 -5.15 11.11 -16.42
C GLY A 179 -3.75 11.71 -16.45
N HIS A 180 -2.91 11.34 -15.49
CA HIS A 180 -1.57 11.93 -15.30
C HIS A 180 -1.59 13.45 -15.48
N ASN A 181 -2.46 14.12 -14.73
CA ASN A 181 -2.86 15.48 -15.06
C ASN A 181 -1.78 16.53 -14.85
N GLY A 182 -0.75 16.22 -14.04
CA GLY A 182 0.13 17.25 -13.47
C GLY A 182 -0.71 18.30 -12.74
N GLY A 183 -0.42 19.58 -13.01
CA GLY A 183 -1.17 20.72 -12.49
C GLY A 183 -0.64 21.27 -11.17
N ASP A 184 0.53 20.81 -10.71
CA ASP A 184 1.26 21.53 -9.66
C ASP A 184 2.03 22.70 -10.29
N LEU A 185 2.24 23.75 -9.51
CA LEU A 185 2.76 25.02 -10.03
C LEU A 185 3.61 25.75 -8.98
N VAL A 186 4.65 26.43 -9.46
CA VAL A 186 5.59 27.19 -8.62
C VAL A 186 6.19 28.34 -9.41
N PHE A 187 6.48 29.47 -8.75
CA PHE A 187 7.23 30.55 -9.35
C PHE A 187 8.73 30.30 -9.23
N GLY A 188 9.45 30.40 -10.34
CA GLY A 188 10.90 30.38 -10.37
C GLY A 188 11.50 31.69 -9.84
N GLN A 189 12.81 31.65 -9.54
CA GLN A 189 13.55 32.86 -9.16
C GLN A 189 13.68 33.89 -10.31
N ASP A 190 13.36 33.46 -11.53
CA ASP A 190 13.27 34.29 -12.72
C ASP A 190 11.93 35.04 -12.85
N GLY A 191 11.00 34.86 -11.89
CA GLY A 191 9.67 35.48 -11.90
C GLY A 191 8.65 34.76 -12.78
N MET A 192 9.03 33.68 -13.46
CA MET A 192 8.14 32.94 -14.35
C MET A 192 7.35 31.88 -13.60
N LEU A 193 6.13 31.60 -14.07
CA LEU A 193 5.33 30.51 -13.54
C LEU A 193 5.68 29.20 -14.24
N TYR A 194 6.11 28.22 -13.46
CA TYR A 194 6.33 26.84 -13.91
C TYR A 194 5.13 25.98 -13.55
N VAL A 195 4.71 25.12 -14.48
CA VAL A 195 3.53 24.26 -14.32
C VAL A 195 3.84 22.86 -14.82
N SER A 196 3.53 21.85 -14.01
CA SER A 196 3.71 20.46 -14.40
C SER A 196 2.57 19.99 -15.29
N ALA A 197 2.88 19.26 -16.37
CA ALA A 197 1.88 18.61 -17.23
C ALA A 197 2.31 17.16 -17.46
N GLY A 198 1.55 16.21 -16.93
CA GLY A 198 1.79 14.80 -17.29
C GLY A 198 1.25 14.47 -18.68
N ASP A 199 1.41 13.24 -19.11
CA ASP A 199 1.12 12.79 -20.48
C ASP A 199 -0.37 12.83 -20.88
N GLY A 200 -1.25 13.21 -19.94
CA GLY A 200 -2.67 13.42 -20.20
C GLY A 200 -3.47 12.13 -20.40
N THR A 201 -2.86 10.99 -20.09
CA THR A 201 -3.46 9.65 -20.18
C THR A 201 -3.42 8.95 -18.82
N SER A 202 -4.14 7.84 -18.66
CA SER A 202 -4.05 7.05 -17.42
C SER A 202 -2.92 6.01 -17.45
N ASP A 203 -2.29 5.77 -18.61
CA ASP A 203 -1.39 4.63 -18.85
C ASP A 203 -0.44 4.86 -20.01
N SER A 204 0.79 4.30 -19.93
CA SER A 204 1.74 4.01 -21.03
C SER A 204 1.81 5.01 -22.19
N ASP A 205 1.46 6.27 -21.95
CA ASP A 205 1.42 7.35 -22.92
C ASP A 205 0.70 6.96 -24.23
N ALA A 206 -0.59 6.60 -24.13
CA ALA A 206 -1.39 6.19 -25.29
C ALA A 206 -1.52 7.28 -26.38
N LYS A 207 -1.27 8.54 -26.01
CA LYS A 207 -1.29 9.70 -26.91
C LYS A 207 0.07 10.02 -27.53
N LEU A 208 1.14 9.27 -27.18
CA LEU A 208 2.51 9.53 -27.63
C LEU A 208 3.02 10.94 -27.29
N ALA A 209 2.49 11.53 -26.23
CA ALA A 209 2.73 12.90 -25.82
C ALA A 209 4.14 13.10 -25.25
N GLY A 210 4.74 12.07 -24.63
CA GLY A 210 6.01 12.22 -23.92
C GLY A 210 7.16 12.73 -24.81
N GLN A 211 7.14 12.45 -26.12
CA GLN A 211 8.15 12.92 -27.07
C GLN A 211 7.62 13.96 -28.07
N ASP A 212 6.35 14.35 -27.97
CA ASP A 212 5.67 15.25 -28.92
C ASP A 212 5.63 16.68 -28.40
N LEU A 213 6.48 17.54 -28.95
CA LEU A 213 6.53 18.97 -28.61
C LEU A 213 5.38 19.79 -29.18
N SER A 214 4.53 19.23 -30.05
CA SER A 214 3.38 19.97 -30.62
C SER A 214 2.20 20.11 -29.66
N THR A 215 2.26 19.42 -28.52
CA THR A 215 1.24 19.46 -27.46
C THR A 215 1.87 19.73 -26.10
N ILE A 216 1.05 20.16 -25.13
CA ILE A 216 1.49 20.43 -23.76
C ILE A 216 1.65 19.17 -22.89
N PRO A 217 0.80 18.12 -23.00
CA PRO A 217 0.97 16.93 -22.17
C PRO A 217 2.38 16.31 -22.27
N GLY A 218 2.90 15.83 -21.14
CA GLY A 218 4.23 15.22 -21.03
C GLY A 218 5.38 16.23 -20.87
N SER A 219 5.08 17.44 -20.39
CA SER A 219 6.02 18.56 -20.34
C SER A 219 6.05 19.31 -19.00
N MET A 220 7.12 20.07 -18.81
CA MET A 220 7.17 21.18 -17.86
C MET A 220 6.95 22.46 -18.66
N ILE A 221 6.02 23.30 -18.22
CA ILE A 221 5.66 24.56 -18.87
C ILE A 221 6.32 25.71 -18.13
N ARG A 222 6.74 26.78 -18.84
CA ARG A 222 7.21 28.05 -18.26
C ARG A 222 6.59 29.24 -19.01
N ILE A 223 5.86 30.10 -18.29
CA ILE A 223 5.12 31.25 -18.83
C ILE A 223 5.30 32.52 -17.99
N ASP A 224 5.16 33.68 -18.65
CA ASP A 224 5.11 34.99 -18.01
C ASP A 224 3.66 35.40 -17.75
N VAL A 225 3.25 35.45 -16.49
CA VAL A 225 1.86 35.77 -16.09
C VAL A 225 1.63 37.26 -15.79
N ASP A 226 2.67 38.08 -15.88
CA ASP A 226 2.59 39.53 -15.69
C ASP A 226 2.21 40.27 -16.97
N HIS A 227 2.44 39.64 -18.13
CA HIS A 227 2.17 40.22 -19.44
C HIS A 227 1.15 39.39 -20.22
N LYS A 228 0.41 40.05 -21.11
CA LYS A 228 -0.53 39.38 -22.04
C LYS A 228 0.00 39.48 -23.46
N GLU A 229 -0.10 38.40 -24.22
CA GLU A 229 0.41 38.33 -25.59
C GLU A 229 -0.53 37.53 -26.50
N ASP A 230 -0.76 37.99 -27.73
CA ASP A 230 -1.60 37.33 -28.75
C ASP A 230 -2.98 36.83 -28.26
N GLY A 231 -3.61 37.61 -27.36
CA GLY A 231 -4.91 37.25 -26.78
C GLY A 231 -4.85 36.25 -25.63
N ARG A 232 -3.66 35.74 -25.27
CA ARG A 232 -3.42 34.93 -24.08
C ARG A 232 -3.34 35.81 -22.85
N ASN A 233 -3.73 35.27 -21.69
CA ASN A 233 -3.59 35.94 -20.39
C ASN A 233 -2.18 35.82 -19.79
N TYR A 234 -1.20 35.43 -20.61
CA TYR A 234 0.22 35.29 -20.31
C TYR A 234 1.03 35.64 -21.58
N ALA A 235 2.33 35.85 -21.43
CA ALA A 235 3.30 35.99 -22.51
C ALA A 235 4.27 34.80 -22.53
N ILE A 236 4.92 34.59 -23.68
CA ILE A 236 5.97 33.59 -23.83
C ILE A 236 7.32 34.22 -23.47
N PRO A 237 8.05 33.69 -22.48
CA PRO A 237 9.41 34.14 -22.22
C PRO A 237 10.29 33.90 -23.45
N SER A 238 10.93 34.97 -23.96
CA SER A 238 11.73 34.92 -25.20
C SER A 238 12.93 33.96 -25.16
N ASP A 239 13.31 33.50 -23.97
CA ASP A 239 14.39 32.55 -23.73
C ASP A 239 13.88 31.11 -23.54
N ASN A 240 12.61 30.80 -23.81
CA ASN A 240 12.13 29.42 -23.82
C ASN A 240 12.84 28.57 -24.93
N PRO A 241 13.10 27.28 -24.67
CA PRO A 241 13.99 26.47 -25.51
C PRO A 241 13.47 26.10 -26.89
N PHE A 242 12.14 26.10 -27.09
CA PHE A 242 11.53 25.52 -28.29
C PHE A 242 10.83 26.55 -29.19
N ILE A 243 11.02 27.85 -28.97
CA ILE A 243 10.39 28.93 -29.77
C ILE A 243 10.73 28.80 -31.26
N GLU A 244 11.97 28.44 -31.58
CA GLU A 244 12.45 28.30 -32.96
C GLU A 244 12.23 26.89 -33.54
N VAL A 245 11.65 25.96 -32.77
CA VAL A 245 11.35 24.60 -33.24
C VAL A 245 9.99 24.61 -33.92
N HIS A 246 10.00 24.42 -35.24
CA HIS A 246 8.77 24.45 -36.02
C HIS A 246 7.73 23.44 -35.51
N GLY A 247 6.53 23.94 -35.22
CA GLY A 247 5.41 23.14 -34.72
C GLY A 247 5.45 22.83 -33.22
N ALA A 248 6.51 23.20 -32.51
CA ALA A 248 6.56 23.06 -31.06
C ALA A 248 5.70 24.11 -30.34
N ARG A 249 5.19 23.76 -29.18
CA ARG A 249 4.52 24.68 -28.26
C ARG A 249 5.57 25.56 -27.57
N PRO A 250 5.52 26.89 -27.74
CA PRO A 250 6.55 27.78 -27.21
C PRO A 250 6.54 27.89 -25.67
N GLU A 251 5.49 27.41 -25.00
CA GLU A 251 5.38 27.35 -23.55
C GLU A 251 6.26 26.25 -22.92
N ILE A 252 6.70 25.26 -23.70
CA ILE A 252 7.43 24.09 -23.18
C ILE A 252 8.83 24.52 -22.71
N TRP A 253 9.13 24.20 -21.44
CA TRP A 253 10.45 24.34 -20.83
C TRP A 253 11.27 23.05 -20.92
N ALA A 254 10.64 21.90 -20.68
CA ALA A 254 11.25 20.57 -20.78
C ALA A 254 10.17 19.53 -21.10
N TYR A 255 10.55 18.35 -21.57
CA TYR A 255 9.59 17.31 -22.01
C TYR A 255 10.09 15.89 -21.69
N GLY A 256 9.33 14.86 -22.05
CA GLY A 256 9.66 13.49 -21.69
C GLY A 256 9.25 13.13 -20.27
N LEU A 257 8.21 13.79 -19.73
CA LEU A 257 7.69 13.54 -18.39
C LEU A 257 6.43 12.66 -18.45
N ARG A 258 6.26 11.73 -17.50
CA ARG A 258 5.06 10.90 -17.38
C ARG A 258 3.98 11.55 -16.55
N ASN A 259 4.20 11.61 -15.23
CA ASN A 259 3.29 12.23 -14.27
C ASN A 259 4.10 13.01 -13.23
N PRO A 260 4.56 14.22 -13.56
CA PRO A 260 5.25 15.10 -12.60
C PRO A 260 4.26 15.60 -11.54
N TRP A 261 4.28 14.98 -10.36
CA TRP A 261 3.26 15.15 -9.31
C TRP A 261 3.48 16.39 -8.44
N ARG A 262 4.58 16.46 -7.67
CA ARG A 262 4.98 17.68 -6.94
C ARG A 262 6.21 18.32 -7.55
N ILE A 263 6.15 19.64 -7.67
CA ILE A 263 7.28 20.47 -8.08
C ILE A 263 7.62 21.52 -7.03
N SER A 264 8.90 21.89 -6.94
CA SER A 264 9.37 22.94 -6.03
C SER A 264 10.61 23.63 -6.58
N ILE A 265 10.82 24.86 -6.13
CA ILE A 265 12.03 25.62 -6.45
C ILE A 265 12.92 25.61 -5.21
N ASP A 266 14.17 25.23 -5.39
CA ASP A 266 15.19 25.45 -4.38
C ASP A 266 15.39 26.95 -4.17
N ALA A 267 15.02 27.44 -2.98
CA ALA A 267 15.08 28.85 -2.62
C ALA A 267 16.50 29.47 -2.68
N LYS A 268 17.57 28.65 -2.72
CA LYS A 268 18.95 29.14 -2.85
C LYS A 268 19.54 28.95 -4.23
N SER A 269 19.45 27.75 -4.81
CA SER A 269 20.08 27.48 -6.11
C SER A 269 19.21 27.89 -7.29
N GLY A 270 17.88 27.96 -7.10
CA GLY A 270 16.91 28.18 -8.18
C GLY A 270 16.61 26.92 -8.99
N ASP A 271 17.19 25.77 -8.65
CA ASP A 271 16.89 24.51 -9.32
C ASP A 271 15.41 24.12 -9.12
N LEU A 272 14.74 23.76 -10.23
CA LEU A 272 13.37 23.24 -10.24
C LEU A 272 13.40 21.73 -10.02
N TRP A 273 12.84 21.27 -8.91
CA TRP A 273 12.70 19.85 -8.61
C TRP A 273 11.32 19.32 -9.01
N ALA A 274 11.28 18.08 -9.50
CA ALA A 274 10.04 17.37 -9.78
C ALA A 274 10.13 15.90 -9.34
N GLY A 275 9.11 15.42 -8.61
CA GLY A 275 8.86 13.99 -8.45
C GLY A 275 7.98 13.47 -9.59
N ILE A 276 8.39 12.38 -10.24
CA ILE A 276 7.73 11.86 -11.46
C ILE A 276 7.37 10.39 -11.25
N ASN A 277 6.08 10.08 -11.35
CA ASN A 277 5.63 8.70 -11.20
C ASN A 277 5.98 7.83 -12.40
N GLY A 278 6.51 6.64 -12.11
CA GLY A 278 6.72 5.55 -13.06
C GLY A 278 5.43 4.84 -13.46
N GLN A 279 5.52 3.97 -14.45
CA GLN A 279 4.48 3.04 -14.89
C GLN A 279 4.68 1.64 -14.30
N ASP A 280 5.78 0.95 -14.65
CA ASP A 280 5.95 -0.48 -14.46
C ASP A 280 7.05 -0.81 -13.44
N GLN A 281 8.21 -0.15 -13.51
CA GLN A 281 9.42 -0.60 -12.80
C GLN A 281 10.18 0.47 -12.01
N TRP A 282 10.12 1.75 -12.39
CA TRP A 282 10.98 2.78 -11.80
C TRP A 282 10.29 4.11 -11.56
N GLU A 283 10.54 4.66 -10.38
CA GLU A 283 10.18 6.00 -9.94
C GLU A 283 11.36 6.96 -10.06
N THR A 284 11.14 8.25 -10.35
CA THR A 284 12.25 9.21 -10.52
C THR A 284 11.99 10.59 -9.91
N ALA A 285 13.04 11.23 -9.40
CA ALA A 285 13.07 12.66 -9.14
C ALA A 285 14.09 13.35 -10.07
N GLN A 286 13.77 14.55 -10.52
CA GLN A 286 14.57 15.31 -11.47
C GLN A 286 14.81 16.74 -11.00
N VAL A 287 16.04 17.22 -11.20
CA VAL A 287 16.27 18.66 -11.39
C VAL A 287 15.94 18.99 -12.83
N VAL A 288 14.83 19.70 -13.06
CA VAL A 288 14.30 19.97 -14.38
C VAL A 288 15.02 21.16 -15.02
N ARG A 289 15.76 20.94 -16.11
CA ARG A 289 16.49 22.00 -16.82
C ARG A 289 15.91 22.32 -18.19
N ARG A 290 16.32 23.49 -18.68
CA ARG A 290 15.93 24.08 -19.96
C ARG A 290 16.20 23.13 -21.13
N GLY A 291 15.14 22.75 -21.82
CA GLY A 291 15.17 22.01 -23.08
C GLY A 291 15.50 20.53 -22.96
N GLU A 292 15.58 19.99 -21.74
CA GLU A 292 15.92 18.58 -21.52
C GLU A 292 14.74 17.65 -21.82
N ASN A 293 15.10 16.42 -22.20
CA ASN A 293 14.19 15.31 -22.48
C ASN A 293 14.39 14.19 -21.46
N TYR A 294 13.39 13.92 -20.62
CA TYR A 294 13.48 12.86 -19.60
C TYR A 294 13.06 11.48 -20.10
N GLY A 295 12.87 11.35 -21.42
CA GLY A 295 12.81 10.08 -22.12
C GLY A 295 11.47 9.37 -22.08
N TRP A 296 10.50 9.79 -21.26
CA TRP A 296 9.16 9.20 -21.33
C TRP A 296 8.58 9.41 -22.73
N SER A 297 8.06 8.39 -23.41
CA SER A 297 7.87 7.00 -22.98
C SER A 297 8.76 6.01 -23.75
N ILE A 298 9.92 6.47 -24.23
CA ILE A 298 10.99 5.63 -24.78
C ILE A 298 11.73 4.91 -23.63
N THR A 299 11.99 5.64 -22.54
CA THR A 299 12.58 5.13 -21.30
C THR A 299 11.66 5.37 -20.10
N GLU A 300 11.89 4.59 -19.06
CA GLU A 300 11.34 4.76 -17.72
C GLU A 300 12.52 4.84 -16.75
N GLY A 301 12.81 6.04 -16.24
CA GLY A 301 14.10 6.31 -15.61
C GLY A 301 15.26 6.07 -16.58
N SER A 302 16.32 5.42 -16.11
CA SER A 302 17.45 5.03 -16.96
C SER A 302 17.20 3.77 -17.81
N HIS A 303 15.99 3.18 -17.75
CA HIS A 303 15.70 1.87 -18.30
C HIS A 303 14.87 1.91 -19.61
N PRO A 304 15.12 1.00 -20.57
CA PRO A 304 14.30 0.90 -21.78
C PRO A 304 12.83 0.59 -21.49
N PHE A 305 11.89 1.30 -22.16
CA PHE A 305 10.45 1.06 -22.04
C PHE A 305 9.78 0.76 -23.39
N ASN A 306 9.63 1.77 -24.26
CA ASN A 306 9.13 1.60 -25.65
C ASN A 306 10.15 2.17 -26.65
N THR A 307 11.24 1.44 -26.84
CA THR A 307 12.40 1.87 -27.66
C THR A 307 12.10 2.11 -29.14
N ASN A 308 10.94 1.69 -29.62
CA ASN A 308 10.50 1.89 -31.01
C ASN A 308 9.80 3.23 -31.24
N ARG A 309 9.50 4.02 -30.18
CA ARG A 309 8.86 5.35 -30.34
C ARG A 309 9.85 6.35 -30.92
N GLN A 310 9.33 7.32 -31.68
CA GLN A 310 10.14 8.39 -32.23
C GLN A 310 10.65 9.30 -31.10
N GLN A 311 11.96 9.48 -31.02
CA GLN A 311 12.57 10.41 -30.08
C GLN A 311 12.34 11.86 -30.52
N GLY A 312 12.09 12.74 -29.55
CA GLY A 312 12.07 14.18 -29.77
C GLY A 312 13.45 14.75 -30.16
N PRO A 313 13.54 16.06 -30.41
CA PRO A 313 14.71 16.67 -31.05
C PRO A 313 15.98 16.74 -30.17
N THR A 314 15.87 16.46 -28.87
CA THR A 314 16.99 16.54 -27.91
C THR A 314 17.32 15.16 -27.32
N PRO A 315 18.58 14.94 -26.87
CA PRO A 315 18.97 13.67 -26.27
C PRO A 315 18.25 13.40 -24.96
N ILE A 316 17.95 12.12 -24.69
CA ILE A 316 17.40 11.69 -23.40
C ILE A 316 18.46 11.82 -22.31
N VAL A 317 18.12 12.46 -21.19
CA VAL A 317 19.00 12.63 -20.03
C VAL A 317 18.67 11.61 -18.93
N PRO A 318 19.67 11.13 -18.17
CA PRO A 318 19.44 10.20 -17.07
C PRO A 318 18.72 10.88 -15.90
N PRO A 319 18.06 10.10 -15.03
CA PRO A 319 17.43 10.64 -13.84
C PRO A 319 18.43 11.20 -12.83
N THR A 320 18.03 12.26 -12.13
CA THR A 320 18.79 12.82 -11.00
C THR A 320 18.79 11.84 -9.83
N ILE A 321 17.62 11.23 -9.56
CA ILE A 321 17.42 10.13 -8.60
C ILE A 321 16.43 9.15 -9.21
N GLU A 322 16.67 7.84 -9.05
CA GLU A 322 15.73 6.78 -9.42
C GLU A 322 15.61 5.70 -8.33
N HIS A 323 14.41 5.14 -8.18
CA HIS A 323 14.09 4.06 -7.25
C HIS A 323 13.35 2.93 -7.97
N PRO A 324 13.70 1.66 -7.73
CA PRO A 324 12.96 0.53 -8.28
C PRO A 324 11.60 0.35 -7.58
N HIS A 325 10.65 -0.31 -8.26
CA HIS A 325 9.32 -0.62 -7.72
C HIS A 325 9.29 -1.61 -6.53
N SER A 326 10.43 -2.19 -6.20
CA SER A 326 10.67 -2.91 -4.94
C SER A 326 10.90 -1.97 -3.74
N GLU A 327 11.24 -0.69 -3.99
CA GLU A 327 11.51 0.33 -2.98
C GLU A 327 10.45 1.46 -2.97
N ALA A 328 10.04 1.99 -4.12
CA ALA A 328 9.08 3.11 -4.27
C ALA A 328 8.11 2.83 -5.44
N ARG A 329 6.86 3.31 -5.43
CA ARG A 329 5.85 2.98 -6.47
C ARG A 329 4.98 4.13 -6.96
N SER A 330 5.06 5.26 -6.28
CA SER A 330 4.30 6.45 -6.56
C SER A 330 5.02 7.62 -5.89
N LEU A 331 6.18 7.99 -6.44
CA LEU A 331 7.04 9.03 -5.91
C LEU A 331 6.37 10.39 -5.98
N THR A 332 6.32 11.05 -4.84
CA THR A 332 5.55 12.27 -4.66
C THR A 332 6.34 13.50 -5.09
N GLY A 333 7.65 13.53 -4.82
CA GLY A 333 8.46 14.76 -4.83
C GLY A 333 8.53 15.39 -3.45
N GLY A 334 9.06 16.61 -3.35
CA GLY A 334 9.43 17.22 -2.07
C GLY A 334 10.01 18.64 -2.16
N HIS A 335 10.76 19.06 -1.15
CA HIS A 335 11.38 20.40 -1.04
C HIS A 335 12.84 20.31 -0.58
N VAL A 336 13.66 21.29 -0.99
CA VAL A 336 15.00 21.46 -0.40
C VAL A 336 14.86 22.13 0.97
N TYR A 337 15.34 21.46 2.02
CA TYR A 337 15.19 21.92 3.40
C TYR A 337 16.26 22.93 3.80
N TYR A 338 15.83 24.10 4.29
CA TYR A 338 16.71 25.13 4.86
C TYR A 338 16.27 25.61 6.25
N GLY A 339 15.36 24.87 6.89
CA GLY A 339 14.97 25.11 8.26
C GLY A 339 16.16 24.99 9.23
N SER A 340 15.98 25.55 10.42
CA SER A 340 17.06 25.63 11.41
C SER A 340 17.05 24.44 12.38
N LYS A 341 15.92 23.73 12.48
CA LYS A 341 15.72 22.67 13.47
C LYS A 341 16.57 21.43 13.19
N TYR A 342 16.81 21.09 11.93
CA TYR A 342 17.50 19.86 11.53
C TYR A 342 18.73 20.13 10.64
N PRO A 343 19.89 20.46 11.22
CA PRO A 343 21.12 20.73 10.47
C PRO A 343 21.54 19.60 9.53
N SER A 344 21.21 18.34 9.86
CA SER A 344 21.52 17.17 9.02
C SER A 344 20.72 17.09 7.72
N LEU A 345 19.59 17.78 7.62
CA LEU A 345 18.77 17.87 6.41
C LEU A 345 19.04 19.13 5.61
N TYR A 346 19.82 20.07 6.15
CA TYR A 346 20.06 21.36 5.52
C TYR A 346 20.66 21.20 4.12
N GLY A 347 20.06 21.84 3.12
CA GLY A 347 20.46 21.74 1.71
C GLY A 347 20.17 20.39 1.05
N HIS A 348 19.41 19.51 1.69
CA HIS A 348 18.95 18.26 1.07
C HIS A 348 17.54 18.45 0.52
N TYR A 349 17.30 17.92 -0.68
CA TYR A 349 15.97 17.67 -1.22
C TYR A 349 15.34 16.53 -0.42
N VAL A 350 14.32 16.85 0.39
CA VAL A 350 13.57 15.90 1.20
C VAL A 350 12.27 15.57 0.47
N TYR A 351 12.09 14.31 0.10
CA TYR A 351 11.00 13.81 -0.72
C TYR A 351 10.50 12.45 -0.24
N GLY A 352 9.36 12.00 -0.74
CA GLY A 352 8.77 10.73 -0.30
C GLY A 352 7.94 10.03 -1.37
N ASP A 353 7.39 8.90 -0.99
CA ASP A 353 6.60 8.02 -1.84
C ASP A 353 5.22 7.74 -1.24
N TYR A 354 4.17 7.90 -2.04
CA TYR A 354 2.79 7.76 -1.62
C TYR A 354 2.41 6.32 -1.22
N SER A 355 2.97 5.31 -1.90
CA SER A 355 2.56 3.91 -1.71
C SER A 355 3.26 3.23 -0.53
N THR A 356 4.51 3.59 -0.28
CA THR A 356 5.37 2.96 0.72
C THR A 356 5.55 3.80 1.99
N GLY A 357 5.26 5.09 1.94
CA GLY A 357 5.42 6.00 3.07
C GLY A 357 6.87 6.27 3.45
N LEU A 358 7.83 5.90 2.59
CA LEU A 358 9.25 6.17 2.80
C LEU A 358 9.55 7.65 2.48
N ILE A 359 10.47 8.23 3.25
CA ILE A 359 10.98 9.59 3.07
C ILE A 359 12.50 9.51 2.94
N TRP A 360 13.06 10.13 1.91
CA TRP A 360 14.50 10.22 1.68
C TRP A 360 14.96 11.68 1.65
N ALA A 361 16.26 11.86 1.80
CA ALA A 361 16.94 13.14 1.65
C ALA A 361 18.13 12.94 0.74
N ALA A 362 18.27 13.82 -0.26
CA ALA A 362 19.40 13.82 -1.16
C ALA A 362 19.99 15.22 -1.31
N ASN A 363 21.30 15.36 -1.13
CA ASN A 363 22.01 16.61 -1.38
C ASN A 363 22.55 16.60 -2.80
N TYR A 364 22.16 17.60 -3.58
CA TYR A 364 22.55 17.76 -4.98
C TYR A 364 23.53 18.91 -5.12
N GLU A 365 24.77 18.59 -5.48
CA GLU A 365 25.86 19.55 -5.62
C GLU A 365 26.62 19.27 -6.92
N ASN A 366 26.97 20.33 -7.66
CA ASN A 366 27.76 20.23 -8.89
C ASN A 366 27.19 19.20 -9.89
N ALA A 367 25.87 19.23 -10.06
CA ALA A 367 25.11 18.32 -10.93
C ALA A 367 25.17 16.83 -10.55
N LYS A 368 25.44 16.50 -9.28
CA LYS A 368 25.50 15.13 -8.77
C LYS A 368 24.90 15.02 -7.37
N ILE A 369 24.47 13.82 -7.01
CA ILE A 369 24.03 13.50 -5.66
C ILE A 369 25.27 13.23 -4.78
N ALA A 370 25.55 14.15 -3.85
CA ALA A 370 26.68 14.06 -2.92
C ALA A 370 26.34 13.18 -1.71
N SER A 371 25.09 13.15 -1.28
CA SER A 371 24.56 12.26 -0.25
C SER A 371 23.13 11.86 -0.57
N HIS A 372 22.74 10.65 -0.18
CA HIS A 372 21.38 10.15 -0.30
C HIS A 372 21.12 9.13 0.81
N PHE A 373 20.09 9.35 1.62
CA PHE A 373 19.75 8.45 2.72
C PHE A 373 18.26 8.45 3.03
N LEU A 374 17.80 7.34 3.63
CA LEU A 374 16.44 7.21 4.15
C LEU A 374 16.28 8.04 5.43
N VAL A 375 15.35 8.98 5.43
CA VAL A 375 15.05 9.93 6.52
C VAL A 375 14.10 9.31 7.53
N ALA A 376 13.00 8.71 7.06
CA ALA A 376 11.97 8.11 7.89
C ALA A 376 11.29 6.94 7.18
N ARG A 377 10.86 5.94 7.96
CA ARG A 377 9.94 4.89 7.53
C ARG A 377 8.59 5.18 8.16
N THR A 378 7.57 5.37 7.35
CA THR A 378 6.21 5.71 7.81
C THR A 378 5.18 4.82 7.13
N MET A 379 3.93 4.90 7.58
CA MET A 379 2.78 4.30 6.89
C MET A 379 1.87 5.37 6.28
N LEU A 380 2.40 6.57 6.06
CA LEU A 380 1.66 7.70 5.49
C LEU A 380 1.47 7.50 3.97
N GLN A 381 0.32 7.92 3.46
CA GLN A 381 0.05 8.12 2.04
C GLN A 381 0.52 9.52 1.65
N ILE A 382 1.84 9.68 1.50
CA ILE A 382 2.49 10.99 1.34
C ILE A 382 2.06 11.62 0.01
N SER A 383 1.16 12.59 0.04
CA SER A 383 0.64 13.27 -1.17
C SER A 383 1.37 14.57 -1.49
N GLY A 384 2.15 15.09 -0.55
CA GLY A 384 2.95 16.27 -0.74
C GLY A 384 3.76 16.65 0.49
N PHE A 385 4.51 17.73 0.33
CA PHE A 385 5.27 18.38 1.39
C PHE A 385 5.04 19.89 1.27
N GLY A 386 5.22 20.60 2.38
CA GLY A 386 5.20 22.06 2.39
C GLY A 386 6.24 22.63 3.36
N ILE A 387 6.51 23.92 3.23
CA ILE A 387 7.38 24.67 4.12
C ILE A 387 6.52 25.69 4.86
N ASP A 388 6.61 25.73 6.18
CA ASP A 388 5.91 26.71 7.01
C ASP A 388 6.63 28.06 7.05
N HIS A 389 6.04 29.03 7.75
CA HIS A 389 6.60 30.38 7.91
C HIS A 389 7.96 30.42 8.63
N GLN A 390 8.35 29.34 9.32
CA GLN A 390 9.63 29.21 10.01
C GLN A 390 10.69 28.50 9.15
N GLY A 391 10.34 28.08 7.94
CA GLY A 391 11.22 27.31 7.06
C GLY A 391 11.26 25.81 7.40
N GLU A 392 10.36 25.34 8.25
CA GLU A 392 10.30 23.94 8.67
C GLU A 392 9.39 23.11 7.75
N LEU A 393 9.76 21.84 7.56
CA LEU A 393 9.08 20.93 6.64
C LEU A 393 7.84 20.31 7.29
N LEU A 394 6.72 20.37 6.57
CA LEU A 394 5.50 19.61 6.84
C LEU A 394 5.34 18.50 5.81
N VAL A 395 4.94 17.32 6.28
CA VAL A 395 4.59 16.15 5.46
C VAL A 395 3.06 16.06 5.39
N VAL A 396 2.52 15.92 4.17
CA VAL A 396 1.09 15.81 3.93
C VAL A 396 0.72 14.34 3.74
N ASP A 397 -0.07 13.79 4.65
CA ASP A 397 -0.65 12.45 4.54
C ASP A 397 -2.09 12.53 4.06
N HIS A 398 -2.34 12.05 2.85
CA HIS A 398 -3.66 11.92 2.26
C HIS A 398 -4.62 11.09 3.13
N GLY A 399 -4.10 10.22 4.00
CA GLY A 399 -4.89 9.38 4.88
C GLY A 399 -5.38 10.03 6.18
N SER A 400 -4.69 11.05 6.71
CA SER A 400 -4.94 11.47 8.10
C SER A 400 -4.54 12.90 8.50
N GLY A 401 -3.92 13.70 7.62
CA GLY A 401 -3.61 15.11 7.94
C GLY A 401 -2.16 15.50 7.73
N LEU A 402 -1.67 16.41 8.57
CA LEU A 402 -0.32 16.96 8.48
C LEU A 402 0.60 16.38 9.55
N TYR A 403 1.88 16.26 9.22
CA TYR A 403 2.91 15.70 10.08
C TYR A 403 4.17 16.56 10.03
N ARG A 404 5.00 16.46 11.07
CA ARG A 404 6.38 16.98 11.07
C ARG A 404 7.38 15.84 11.27
N LEU A 405 8.59 16.02 10.76
CA LEU A 405 9.71 15.17 11.15
C LEU A 405 10.11 15.48 12.59
N VAL A 406 10.44 14.45 13.36
CA VAL A 406 11.06 14.55 14.69
C VAL A 406 12.19 13.52 14.79
N PRO A 407 13.24 13.78 15.59
CA PRO A 407 14.32 12.82 15.78
C PRO A 407 13.78 11.44 16.17
N ASN A 408 14.38 10.40 15.61
CA ASN A 408 14.00 9.05 15.96
C ASN A 408 14.65 8.66 17.30
N GLU A 409 13.82 8.51 18.32
CA GLU A 409 14.25 8.05 19.65
C GLU A 409 14.49 6.53 19.69
N LEU A 410 14.06 5.82 18.64
CA LEU A 410 14.34 4.40 18.51
C LEU A 410 15.84 4.21 18.29
N THR A 411 16.38 3.18 18.94
CA THR A 411 17.77 2.76 18.74
C THR A 411 17.78 1.36 18.15
N GLN A 412 18.86 1.04 17.44
CA GLN A 412 19.12 -0.33 17.02
C GLN A 412 19.11 -1.23 18.25
N SER A 413 18.24 -2.24 18.24
CA SER A 413 18.14 -3.18 19.33
C SER A 413 19.32 -4.15 19.27
N GLN A 414 20.28 -3.97 20.20
CA GLN A 414 21.39 -4.90 20.39
C GLN A 414 20.94 -6.31 20.77
N LYS A 415 19.69 -6.45 21.24
CA LYS A 415 19.09 -7.72 21.68
C LYS A 415 18.11 -8.29 20.65
N PHE A 416 17.94 -7.65 19.48
CA PHE A 416 17.06 -8.21 18.46
C PHE A 416 17.60 -9.58 18.01
N PRO A 417 16.76 -10.62 17.98
CA PRO A 417 17.18 -11.98 17.65
C PRO A 417 17.70 -12.02 16.21
N ARG A 418 18.98 -12.36 16.04
CA ARG A 418 19.56 -12.56 14.69
C ARG A 418 19.46 -14.02 14.27
N LYS A 419 19.22 -14.92 15.23
CA LYS A 419 18.83 -16.30 14.99
C LYS A 419 17.39 -16.52 15.41
N LEU A 420 16.69 -17.42 14.71
CA LEU A 420 15.31 -17.75 15.03
C LEU A 420 15.20 -18.41 16.41
N SER A 421 16.22 -19.16 16.83
CA SER A 421 16.31 -19.75 18.19
C SER A 421 16.35 -18.71 19.32
N GLU A 422 16.73 -17.47 19.03
CA GLU A 422 16.78 -16.38 20.00
C GLU A 422 15.44 -15.64 20.13
N SER A 423 14.47 -15.94 19.25
CA SER A 423 13.25 -15.14 19.08
C SER A 423 12.21 -15.27 20.19
N GLY A 424 12.23 -16.37 20.95
CA GLY A 424 11.16 -16.75 21.88
C GLY A 424 9.87 -17.20 21.20
N ILE A 425 9.88 -17.40 19.88
CA ILE A 425 8.74 -17.91 19.09
C ILE A 425 8.70 -19.44 19.08
N PHE A 426 9.85 -20.09 19.24
CA PHE A 426 9.97 -21.54 19.20
C PHE A 426 10.51 -22.05 20.52
N GLN A 427 9.87 -23.09 21.07
CA GLN A 427 10.45 -23.90 22.13
C GLN A 427 11.62 -24.72 21.59
N SER A 428 11.51 -25.22 20.36
CA SER A 428 12.59 -25.90 19.64
C SER A 428 12.54 -25.53 18.17
N VAL A 429 13.54 -24.77 17.71
CA VAL A 429 13.65 -24.40 16.28
C VAL A 429 13.96 -25.63 15.44
N GLU A 430 14.95 -26.44 15.85
CA GLU A 430 15.34 -27.67 15.15
C GLU A 430 14.14 -28.59 14.88
N ASN A 431 13.32 -28.86 15.90
CA ASN A 431 12.12 -29.71 15.77
C ASN A 431 10.86 -28.96 15.34
N HIS A 432 10.95 -27.65 15.06
CA HIS A 432 9.84 -26.78 14.66
C HIS A 432 8.66 -26.76 15.65
N VAL A 433 8.96 -26.79 16.95
CA VAL A 433 7.95 -26.71 18.01
C VAL A 433 7.83 -25.25 18.46
N VAL A 434 6.68 -24.63 18.17
CA VAL A 434 6.37 -23.27 18.63
C VAL A 434 6.31 -23.19 20.16
N ALA A 435 6.60 -22.02 20.72
CA ALA A 435 6.51 -21.79 22.16
C ALA A 435 5.08 -21.97 22.69
N GLU A 436 4.95 -22.33 23.96
CA GLU A 436 3.64 -22.50 24.59
C GLU A 436 2.83 -21.18 24.56
N GLY A 437 1.54 -21.27 24.27
CA GLY A 437 0.66 -20.11 24.11
C GLY A 437 0.66 -19.48 22.71
N ILE A 438 1.56 -19.90 21.81
CA ILE A 438 1.47 -19.57 20.38
C ILE A 438 0.48 -20.52 19.71
N VAL A 439 -0.43 -19.95 18.91
CA VAL A 439 -1.56 -20.67 18.34
C VAL A 439 -1.30 -20.99 16.86
N PRO A 440 -1.10 -22.26 16.48
CA PRO A 440 -1.02 -22.64 15.07
C PRO A 440 -2.38 -22.48 14.39
N TYR A 441 -2.38 -22.21 13.08
CA TYR A 441 -3.62 -22.10 12.32
C TYR A 441 -3.49 -22.51 10.85
N GLU A 442 -4.62 -22.90 10.29
CA GLU A 442 -4.78 -23.21 8.87
C GLU A 442 -5.70 -22.19 8.18
N VAL A 443 -5.56 -22.10 6.85
CA VAL A 443 -6.36 -21.21 6.00
C VAL A 443 -7.07 -22.02 4.92
N ASN A 444 -8.28 -21.61 4.53
CA ASN A 444 -9.09 -22.28 3.49
C ASN A 444 -8.43 -22.26 2.11
N ALA A 445 -7.90 -21.11 1.69
CA ALA A 445 -7.28 -20.92 0.37
C ALA A 445 -5.86 -20.36 0.55
N PRO A 446 -4.81 -21.18 0.44
CA PRO A 446 -3.44 -20.71 0.66
C PRO A 446 -2.98 -19.75 -0.44
N LEU A 447 -2.33 -18.65 -0.05
CA LEU A 447 -1.58 -17.78 -0.96
C LEU A 447 -0.50 -18.59 -1.70
N TRP A 448 -0.39 -18.42 -3.01
CA TRP A 448 0.66 -18.98 -3.86
C TRP A 448 2.04 -18.45 -3.43
N SER A 449 3.02 -19.35 -3.36
CA SER A 449 4.39 -19.01 -2.95
C SER A 449 5.38 -19.98 -3.59
N ASP A 450 5.31 -20.12 -4.92
CA ASP A 450 6.19 -20.97 -5.73
C ASP A 450 6.28 -22.44 -5.24
N ASN A 451 5.12 -23.05 -4.99
CA ASN A 451 4.94 -24.39 -4.41
C ASN A 451 5.37 -24.58 -2.94
N ALA A 452 5.74 -23.52 -2.22
CA ALA A 452 6.11 -23.69 -0.82
C ALA A 452 4.90 -24.06 0.06
N GLU A 453 5.08 -25.15 0.81
CA GLU A 453 4.24 -25.50 1.96
C GLU A 453 4.42 -24.49 3.08
N LYS A 454 3.39 -24.29 3.90
CA LYS A 454 3.35 -23.19 4.86
C LYS A 454 2.73 -23.61 6.19
N ASP A 455 3.55 -23.59 7.24
CA ASP A 455 3.08 -23.58 8.63
C ASP A 455 2.80 -22.15 9.05
N ARG A 456 1.74 -21.92 9.84
CA ARG A 456 1.36 -20.58 10.29
C ARG A 456 1.00 -20.58 11.76
N PHE A 457 1.30 -19.47 12.43
CA PHE A 457 1.07 -19.32 13.86
C PHE A 457 0.84 -17.86 14.27
N ILE A 458 0.10 -17.69 15.36
CA ILE A 458 -0.27 -16.42 15.98
C ILE A 458 0.33 -16.38 17.39
N GLY A 459 1.21 -15.42 17.65
CA GLY A 459 1.68 -15.08 19.00
C GLY A 459 1.00 -13.81 19.48
N LEU A 460 0.20 -13.90 20.54
CA LEU A 460 -0.40 -12.74 21.21
C LEU A 460 0.28 -12.48 22.57
N PRO A 461 0.58 -11.23 22.92
CA PRO A 461 1.28 -10.93 24.17
C PRO A 461 0.35 -11.03 25.37
N GLY A 462 0.73 -11.83 26.37
CA GLY A 462 0.07 -11.88 27.67
C GLY A 462 -1.41 -12.24 27.59
N GLU A 463 -2.29 -11.32 28.00
CA GLU A 463 -3.77 -11.45 27.96
C GLU A 463 -4.41 -10.70 26.79
N ALA A 464 -3.62 -10.13 25.88
CA ALA A 464 -4.16 -9.33 24.80
C ALA A 464 -5.06 -10.17 23.87
N GLN A 465 -6.13 -9.56 23.38
CA GLN A 465 -7.14 -10.18 22.54
C GLN A 465 -7.21 -9.51 21.17
N ILE A 466 -7.73 -10.24 20.19
CA ILE A 466 -7.93 -9.81 18.81
C ILE A 466 -9.30 -9.15 18.70
N GLY A 467 -9.36 -7.99 18.06
CA GLY A 467 -10.59 -7.37 17.59
C GLY A 467 -11.20 -8.21 16.47
N PHE A 468 -12.23 -9.00 16.82
CA PHE A 468 -12.95 -9.82 15.86
C PHE A 468 -13.73 -8.94 14.88
N ARG A 469 -13.71 -9.33 13.61
CA ARG A 469 -14.53 -8.73 12.56
C ARG A 469 -15.12 -9.83 11.70
N LEU A 470 -16.42 -9.73 11.43
CA LEU A 470 -17.11 -10.68 10.55
C LEU A 470 -16.65 -10.52 9.10
N SER A 471 -16.39 -9.28 8.68
CA SER A 471 -15.89 -8.93 7.35
C SER A 471 -14.51 -8.26 7.43
N GLY A 472 -13.66 -8.53 6.43
CA GLY A 472 -12.29 -8.00 6.38
C GLY A 472 -11.31 -8.73 7.31
N GLY A 473 -10.08 -8.21 7.38
CA GLY A 473 -9.06 -8.71 8.30
C GLY A 473 -9.33 -8.29 9.74
N TRP A 474 -8.91 -9.11 10.71
CA TRP A 474 -9.04 -8.80 12.14
C TRP A 474 -8.06 -7.73 12.63
N GLU A 475 -8.32 -7.17 13.80
CA GLU A 475 -7.46 -6.18 14.45
C GLU A 475 -6.62 -6.80 15.56
N PHE A 476 -5.30 -6.65 15.47
CA PHE A 476 -4.37 -7.27 16.41
C PHE A 476 -3.77 -6.26 17.38
N PRO A 477 -3.57 -6.58 18.66
CA PRO A 477 -2.94 -5.68 19.61
C PRO A 477 -1.43 -5.52 19.35
N ASP A 478 -0.84 -4.43 19.83
CA ASP A 478 0.61 -4.25 19.84
C ASP A 478 1.30 -5.38 20.60
N GLY A 479 2.47 -5.80 20.10
CA GLY A 479 3.24 -6.97 20.54
C GLY A 479 2.84 -8.29 19.84
N THR A 480 1.82 -8.27 18.97
CA THR A 480 1.45 -9.44 18.16
C THR A 480 2.56 -9.85 17.21
N VAL A 481 2.78 -11.16 17.06
CA VAL A 481 3.63 -11.76 16.02
C VAL A 481 2.83 -12.75 15.19
N ILE A 482 2.72 -12.50 13.89
CA ILE A 482 2.17 -13.45 12.92
C ILE A 482 3.34 -14.10 12.20
N GLY A 483 3.44 -15.42 12.28
CA GLY A 483 4.56 -16.14 11.68
C GLY A 483 4.14 -17.15 10.62
N LYS A 484 5.06 -17.38 9.68
CA LYS A 484 4.91 -18.36 8.62
C LYS A 484 6.24 -19.01 8.32
N THR A 485 6.31 -20.33 8.31
CA THR A 485 7.49 -21.08 7.84
C THR A 485 7.18 -21.69 6.49
N PHE A 486 8.09 -21.51 5.54
CA PHE A 486 8.00 -21.99 4.17
C PHE A 486 8.93 -23.18 3.99
N SER A 487 8.40 -24.24 3.38
CA SER A 487 9.14 -25.47 3.11
C SER A 487 9.03 -25.88 1.64
N LEU A 488 10.12 -26.41 1.08
CA LEU A 488 10.22 -26.83 -0.32
C LEU A 488 10.92 -28.20 -0.43
N PRO A 489 10.60 -29.01 -1.45
CA PRO A 489 11.27 -30.29 -1.70
C PRO A 489 12.65 -30.05 -2.36
N LEU A 490 13.66 -29.75 -1.54
CA LEU A 490 15.03 -29.50 -2.03
C LEU A 490 15.73 -30.79 -2.46
N ALA A 491 16.47 -30.73 -3.57
CA ALA A 491 17.28 -31.84 -4.05
C ALA A 491 18.40 -32.19 -3.06
N GLY A 492 18.79 -33.48 -3.02
CA GLY A 492 19.77 -33.99 -2.06
C GLY A 492 19.16 -34.35 -0.69
N HIS A 493 17.89 -34.01 -0.47
CA HIS A 493 17.06 -34.54 0.61
C HIS A 493 16.19 -35.69 0.05
N GLY A 494 15.72 -36.60 0.90
CA GLY A 494 14.91 -37.74 0.46
C GLY A 494 13.74 -37.31 -0.45
N LYS A 495 13.31 -38.19 -1.37
CA LYS A 495 12.35 -37.84 -2.44
C LYS A 495 11.07 -37.13 -1.97
N ASP A 496 10.61 -37.45 -0.76
CA ASP A 496 9.38 -36.90 -0.17
C ASP A 496 9.67 -35.92 0.99
N ALA A 497 10.93 -35.53 1.19
CA ALA A 497 11.32 -34.63 2.27
C ALA A 497 11.12 -33.17 1.86
N VAL A 498 10.27 -32.46 2.59
CA VAL A 498 10.20 -30.99 2.53
C VAL A 498 11.18 -30.39 3.53
N VAL A 499 11.91 -29.37 3.09
CA VAL A 499 12.98 -28.72 3.85
C VAL A 499 12.58 -27.27 4.08
N ARG A 500 12.73 -26.79 5.30
CA ARG A 500 12.42 -25.40 5.65
C ARG A 500 13.44 -24.49 4.98
N VAL A 501 12.96 -23.47 4.28
CA VAL A 501 13.80 -22.51 3.55
C VAL A 501 13.75 -21.12 4.17
N GLU A 502 12.58 -20.73 4.68
CA GLU A 502 12.34 -19.39 5.19
C GLU A 502 11.34 -19.40 6.36
N THR A 503 11.57 -18.59 7.37
CA THR A 503 10.51 -18.17 8.30
C THR A 503 10.31 -16.67 8.21
N ARG A 504 9.08 -16.23 7.91
CA ARG A 504 8.69 -14.83 7.93
C ARG A 504 7.91 -14.52 9.21
N LEU A 505 8.26 -13.42 9.86
CA LEU A 505 7.58 -12.87 11.02
C LEU A 505 7.06 -11.48 10.67
N LEU A 506 5.77 -11.24 10.90
CA LEU A 506 5.15 -9.92 10.85
C LEU A 506 4.81 -9.51 12.28
N THR A 507 5.46 -8.46 12.78
CA THR A 507 5.35 -8.03 14.19
C THR A 507 4.66 -6.68 14.29
N ARG A 508 3.73 -6.52 15.24
CA ARG A 508 3.12 -5.23 15.54
C ARG A 508 3.84 -4.59 16.74
N GLN A 509 4.37 -3.38 16.59
CA GLN A 509 5.00 -2.62 17.67
C GLN A 509 4.82 -1.12 17.46
N ALA A 510 4.55 -0.38 18.53
CA ALA A 510 4.29 1.06 18.50
C ALA A 510 3.20 1.46 17.47
N GLY A 511 2.13 0.66 17.39
CA GLY A 511 1.00 0.84 16.48
C GLY A 511 1.29 0.47 15.02
N GLN A 512 2.50 0.02 14.69
CA GLN A 512 2.96 -0.22 13.31
C GLN A 512 3.35 -1.68 13.08
N TRP A 513 3.28 -2.13 11.82
CA TRP A 513 3.66 -3.48 11.40
C TRP A 513 5.02 -3.50 10.72
N TYR A 514 5.82 -4.52 11.02
CA TYR A 514 7.14 -4.74 10.44
C TYR A 514 7.34 -6.20 10.06
N GLY A 515 7.91 -6.45 8.88
CA GLY A 515 8.19 -7.78 8.36
C GLY A 515 9.66 -8.16 8.46
N TYR A 516 9.94 -9.38 8.92
CA TYR A 516 11.28 -9.96 9.04
C TYR A 516 11.33 -11.34 8.39
N SER A 517 12.39 -11.59 7.63
CA SER A 517 12.63 -12.89 6.96
C SER A 517 13.86 -13.54 7.58
N TYR A 518 13.77 -14.81 7.91
CA TYR A 518 14.87 -15.63 8.41
C TYR A 518 15.14 -16.76 7.41
N GLN A 519 16.39 -16.90 6.98
CA GLN A 519 16.85 -17.96 6.09
C GLN A 519 17.31 -19.17 6.91
N TRP A 520 16.72 -20.33 6.67
CA TRP A 520 17.12 -21.58 7.33
C TRP A 520 18.50 -22.05 6.88
N ASN A 521 19.25 -22.67 7.79
CA ASN A 521 20.50 -23.35 7.47
C ASN A 521 20.25 -24.73 6.84
N ALA A 522 21.28 -25.27 6.17
CA ALA A 522 21.21 -26.57 5.50
C ALA A 522 21.00 -27.71 6.51
N GLU A 523 21.52 -27.56 7.73
CA GLU A 523 21.43 -28.54 8.81
C GLU A 523 20.04 -28.60 9.45
N GLN A 524 19.13 -27.67 9.12
CA GLN A 524 17.77 -27.59 9.66
C GLN A 524 17.71 -27.41 11.18
N THR A 525 18.74 -26.80 11.76
CA THR A 525 18.86 -26.56 13.20
C THR A 525 18.45 -25.15 13.61
N ASP A 526 18.59 -24.17 12.71
CA ASP A 526 18.26 -22.77 12.97
C ASP A 526 18.02 -21.97 11.67
N ALA A 527 17.61 -20.71 11.82
CA ALA A 527 17.50 -19.75 10.73
C ALA A 527 18.10 -18.39 11.11
N VAL A 528 18.72 -17.70 10.16
CA VAL A 528 19.41 -16.42 10.37
C VAL A 528 18.62 -15.30 9.72
N LEU A 529 18.49 -14.17 10.43
CA LEU A 529 17.83 -12.97 9.95
C LEU A 529 18.47 -12.50 8.64
N VAL A 530 17.64 -12.34 7.61
CA VAL A 530 18.03 -11.73 6.33
C VAL A 530 18.16 -10.22 6.50
N GLU A 531 19.18 -9.63 5.90
CA GLU A 531 19.46 -8.18 5.92
C GLU A 531 18.28 -7.34 5.40
N ALA A 532 18.26 -6.05 5.77
CA ALA A 532 17.13 -5.16 5.52
C ALA A 532 16.73 -5.04 4.04
N ALA A 533 17.71 -5.13 3.13
CA ALA A 533 17.55 -5.04 1.68
C ALA A 533 16.89 -6.28 1.05
N GLY A 534 16.65 -7.34 1.82
CA GLY A 534 16.21 -8.63 1.27
C GLY A 534 17.36 -9.38 0.62
N LYS A 535 17.04 -10.52 -0.01
CA LYS A 535 18.02 -11.40 -0.65
C LYS A 535 17.34 -12.29 -1.68
N SER A 536 18.02 -12.60 -2.78
CA SER A 536 17.60 -13.66 -3.70
C SER A 536 18.65 -14.76 -3.74
N VAL A 537 18.21 -16.02 -3.84
CA VAL A 537 19.05 -17.21 -3.96
C VAL A 537 18.43 -18.16 -4.98
N ASP A 538 19.25 -18.97 -5.66
CA ASP A 538 18.74 -20.07 -6.46
C ASP A 538 18.74 -21.37 -5.65
N LEU A 539 17.58 -21.99 -5.52
CA LEU A 539 17.37 -23.24 -4.81
C LEU A 539 17.27 -24.40 -5.81
N SER A 540 17.89 -25.52 -5.48
CA SER A 540 17.84 -26.75 -6.28
C SER A 540 16.72 -27.65 -5.75
N LEU A 541 15.65 -27.86 -6.52
CA LEU A 541 14.47 -28.63 -6.13
C LEU A 541 14.42 -30.00 -6.83
N VAL A 542 13.75 -30.97 -6.19
CA VAL A 542 13.42 -32.27 -6.80
C VAL A 542 12.40 -32.05 -7.93
N ASP A 543 12.67 -32.59 -9.12
CA ASP A 543 11.70 -32.61 -10.21
C ASP A 543 10.80 -33.85 -10.10
N GLU A 544 9.54 -33.64 -9.72
CA GLU A 544 8.54 -34.69 -9.54
C GLU A 544 8.23 -35.46 -10.83
N LYS A 545 8.52 -34.90 -12.02
CA LYS A 545 7.97 -35.48 -13.25
C LYS A 545 8.71 -36.67 -13.81
N ASN A 546 9.97 -36.99 -13.45
CA ASN A 546 10.66 -38.17 -14.03
C ASN A 546 11.97 -38.65 -13.35
N GLY A 547 12.35 -38.18 -12.16
CA GLY A 547 13.69 -38.52 -11.62
C GLY A 547 14.84 -37.94 -12.46
N ALA A 548 14.57 -36.82 -13.14
CA ALA A 548 15.55 -36.04 -13.87
C ALA A 548 16.34 -35.10 -12.93
N GLU A 549 17.43 -34.54 -13.46
CA GLU A 549 18.32 -33.58 -12.80
C GLU A 549 17.55 -32.49 -12.03
N PRO A 550 18.04 -32.07 -10.85
CA PRO A 550 17.40 -31.03 -10.05
C PRO A 550 17.09 -29.75 -10.84
N ARG A 551 15.92 -29.15 -10.56
CA ARG A 551 15.53 -27.86 -11.14
C ARG A 551 16.02 -26.72 -10.26
N MET A 552 16.74 -25.77 -10.85
CA MET A 552 17.01 -24.50 -10.18
C MET A 552 15.75 -23.61 -10.19
N GLN A 553 15.41 -23.05 -9.03
CA GLN A 553 14.32 -22.11 -8.83
C GLN A 553 14.82 -20.90 -8.04
N PRO A 554 14.63 -19.66 -8.53
CA PRO A 554 14.92 -18.48 -7.74
C PRO A 554 13.96 -18.41 -6.55
N TRP A 555 14.49 -18.06 -5.39
CA TRP A 555 13.75 -17.78 -4.16
C TRP A 555 14.15 -16.40 -3.64
N SER A 556 13.17 -15.54 -3.45
CA SER A 556 13.38 -14.18 -2.95
C SER A 556 12.86 -14.05 -1.53
N PHE A 557 13.77 -13.68 -0.62
CA PHE A 557 13.49 -13.20 0.71
C PHE A 557 13.17 -11.70 0.61
N PRO A 558 11.92 -11.27 0.91
CA PRO A 558 11.53 -9.87 0.73
C PRO A 558 12.33 -8.96 1.66
N SER A 559 12.66 -7.77 1.15
CA SER A 559 13.17 -6.66 1.95
C SER A 559 12.15 -6.19 2.99
N ARG A 560 12.58 -5.38 3.96
CA ARG A 560 11.66 -4.77 4.94
C ARG A 560 10.57 -3.95 4.25
N SER A 561 10.91 -3.26 3.17
CA SER A 561 9.98 -2.43 2.40
C SER A 561 9.05 -3.28 1.53
N GLU A 562 9.56 -4.33 0.88
CA GLU A 562 8.77 -5.23 0.03
C GLU A 562 7.68 -5.98 0.81
N CYS A 563 7.94 -6.33 2.08
CA CYS A 563 6.90 -6.87 2.96
C CYS A 563 5.68 -5.94 3.03
N MET A 564 5.90 -4.63 3.16
CA MET A 564 4.82 -3.67 3.37
C MET A 564 4.02 -3.35 2.11
N VAL A 565 4.49 -3.79 0.94
CA VAL A 565 3.74 -3.67 -0.32
C VAL A 565 2.41 -4.43 -0.24
N CYS A 566 2.47 -5.70 0.17
CA CYS A 566 1.27 -6.52 0.30
C CYS A 566 0.60 -6.31 1.66
N HIS A 567 1.40 -6.09 2.71
CA HIS A 567 0.93 -5.82 4.07
C HIS A 567 0.56 -4.33 4.22
N SER A 568 -0.41 -3.86 3.43
CA SER A 568 -0.84 -2.47 3.36
C SER A 568 -2.08 -2.20 4.22
N ARG A 569 -2.40 -0.92 4.45
CA ARG A 569 -3.62 -0.49 5.13
C ARG A 569 -4.89 -1.02 4.46
N ALA A 570 -4.91 -1.08 3.13
CA ALA A 570 -6.04 -1.58 2.35
C ALA A 570 -6.34 -3.06 2.65
N ALA A 571 -5.30 -3.84 2.90
CA ALA A 571 -5.41 -5.24 3.30
C ALA A 571 -5.60 -5.43 4.82
N ASN A 572 -5.72 -4.33 5.58
CA ASN A 572 -5.63 -4.31 7.05
C ASN A 572 -4.37 -5.01 7.59
N TYR A 573 -3.26 -4.88 6.87
CA TYR A 573 -1.93 -5.41 7.18
C TYR A 573 -1.79 -6.93 7.24
N VAL A 574 -2.62 -7.66 8.00
CA VAL A 574 -2.44 -9.10 8.22
C VAL A 574 -3.18 -9.92 7.16
N LEU A 575 -2.40 -10.50 6.24
CA LEU A 575 -2.94 -11.30 5.14
C LEU A 575 -3.43 -12.67 5.62
N GLY A 576 -4.71 -12.95 5.39
CA GLY A 576 -5.30 -14.28 5.55
C GLY A 576 -5.80 -14.64 6.95
N LEU A 577 -5.80 -13.71 7.92
CA LEU A 577 -6.50 -13.86 9.20
C LEU A 577 -7.82 -13.09 9.17
N SER A 578 -8.87 -13.80 8.77
CA SER A 578 -10.24 -13.34 8.67
C SER A 578 -11.17 -14.54 8.77
N VAL A 579 -12.46 -14.30 9.07
CA VAL A 579 -13.48 -15.36 9.10
C VAL A 579 -13.47 -16.19 7.82
N LEU A 580 -13.37 -15.54 6.65
CA LEU A 580 -13.34 -16.21 5.36
C LEU A 580 -12.23 -17.26 5.23
N GLN A 581 -11.04 -16.97 5.77
CA GLN A 581 -9.89 -17.88 5.66
C GLN A 581 -9.85 -18.90 6.79
N THR A 582 -10.29 -18.55 7.99
CA THR A 582 -10.13 -19.40 9.18
C THR A 582 -11.36 -20.21 9.54
N ASN A 583 -12.52 -19.96 8.90
CA ASN A 583 -13.71 -20.78 9.08
C ASN A 583 -13.56 -22.15 8.41
N ARG A 584 -12.91 -23.08 9.11
CA ARG A 584 -12.68 -24.46 8.71
C ARG A 584 -12.57 -25.37 9.92
N TYR A 585 -12.62 -26.67 9.66
CA TYR A 585 -12.27 -27.67 10.65
C TYR A 585 -10.78 -27.99 10.56
N VAL A 586 -10.14 -28.16 11.71
CA VAL A 586 -8.73 -28.56 11.85
C VAL A 586 -8.63 -29.80 12.74
N SER A 587 -7.53 -30.54 12.62
CA SER A 587 -7.24 -31.67 13.50
C SER A 587 -6.38 -31.21 14.68
N LEU A 588 -6.93 -31.23 15.90
CA LEU A 588 -6.21 -30.93 17.14
C LEU A 588 -6.24 -32.15 18.04
N ALA A 589 -5.05 -32.67 18.41
CA ALA A 589 -4.89 -33.89 19.20
C ALA A 589 -5.71 -35.09 18.66
N GLY A 590 -5.81 -35.21 17.32
CA GLY A 590 -6.58 -36.26 16.64
C GLY A 590 -8.09 -36.02 16.58
N MET A 591 -8.61 -34.92 17.12
CA MET A 591 -10.03 -34.55 17.05
C MET A 591 -10.26 -33.48 15.98
N ARG A 592 -11.34 -33.62 15.22
CA ARG A 592 -11.77 -32.63 14.25
C ARG A 592 -12.59 -31.54 14.96
N VAL A 593 -12.07 -30.32 14.99
CA VAL A 593 -12.70 -29.18 15.68
C VAL A 593 -12.83 -27.97 14.77
N SER A 594 -13.86 -27.15 15.00
CA SER A 594 -13.99 -25.86 14.34
C SER A 594 -12.87 -24.94 14.84
N GLN A 595 -12.08 -24.39 13.92
CA GLN A 595 -10.95 -23.52 14.27
C GLN A 595 -11.42 -22.21 14.91
N LEU A 596 -12.55 -21.64 14.46
CA LEU A 596 -13.10 -20.41 15.04
C LEU A 596 -13.63 -20.65 16.46
N ASP A 597 -14.32 -21.77 16.70
CA ASP A 597 -14.78 -22.12 18.04
C ASP A 597 -13.59 -22.43 18.96
N HIS A 598 -12.54 -23.04 18.42
CA HIS A 598 -11.29 -23.24 19.16
C HIS A 598 -10.65 -21.90 19.55
N PHE A 599 -10.56 -20.94 18.63
CA PHE A 599 -10.05 -19.59 18.92
C PHE A 599 -10.90 -18.87 19.96
N ALA A 600 -12.22 -18.96 19.89
CA ALA A 600 -13.12 -18.40 20.90
C ALA A 600 -12.95 -19.09 22.27
N GLY A 601 -12.80 -20.42 22.29
CA GLY A 601 -12.55 -21.21 23.50
C GLY A 601 -11.19 -20.92 24.15
N LEU A 602 -10.21 -20.49 23.35
CA LEU A 602 -8.90 -19.97 23.81
C LEU A 602 -8.95 -18.49 24.23
N ASP A 603 -10.13 -17.87 24.28
CA ASP A 603 -10.29 -16.46 24.65
C ASP A 603 -9.44 -15.50 23.79
N LEU A 604 -9.25 -15.84 22.51
CA LEU A 604 -8.45 -15.03 21.57
C LEU A 604 -9.15 -13.75 21.14
N PHE A 605 -10.48 -13.68 21.24
CA PHE A 605 -11.29 -12.58 20.73
C PHE A 605 -11.85 -11.72 21.86
N GLN A 606 -11.91 -10.41 21.63
CA GLN A 606 -12.54 -9.47 22.55
C GLN A 606 -14.07 -9.48 22.39
N VAL A 607 -14.82 -9.30 23.48
CA VAL A 607 -16.27 -9.04 23.44
C VAL A 607 -16.52 -7.63 22.91
N ASP A 608 -17.47 -7.49 21.99
CA ASP A 608 -17.75 -6.24 21.29
C ASP A 608 -17.91 -5.02 22.20
N GLY A 609 -17.19 -3.95 21.85
CA GLY A 609 -17.50 -2.56 22.13
C GLY A 609 -16.88 -1.75 21.01
N SER A 610 -17.71 -1.26 20.09
CA SER A 610 -17.36 -0.52 18.85
C SER A 610 -15.93 0.06 18.82
N SER A 611 -15.12 -0.42 17.88
CA SER A 611 -13.88 0.22 17.43
C SER A 611 -14.03 1.75 17.38
N THR A 612 -13.47 2.45 18.37
CA THR A 612 -12.74 3.73 18.22
C THR A 612 -11.90 3.93 19.47
N SER A 613 -10.71 4.48 19.28
CA SER A 613 -9.80 4.96 20.32
C SER A 613 -10.52 5.70 21.46
N THR A 614 -10.35 5.26 22.71
CA THR A 614 -9.98 6.06 23.89
C THR A 614 -10.03 5.19 25.16
N ASN A 615 -9.06 5.41 26.04
CA ASN A 615 -8.88 4.70 27.30
C ASN A 615 -10.09 4.85 28.24
N SER A 616 -10.90 3.80 28.39
CA SER A 616 -11.56 3.42 29.64
C SER A 616 -12.44 2.18 29.44
N ILE A 617 -12.09 1.05 30.07
CA ILE A 617 -12.95 -0.14 30.16
C ILE A 617 -13.85 0.03 31.40
N PRO A 618 -15.19 0.07 31.29
CA PRO A 618 -16.06 -0.04 32.46
C PRO A 618 -16.02 -1.46 33.02
N ASP A 619 -16.11 -1.60 34.35
CA ASP A 619 -16.19 -2.84 35.14
C ASP A 619 -17.41 -3.72 34.81
N VAL A 620 -17.51 -4.21 33.56
CA VAL A 620 -18.38 -5.33 33.21
C VAL A 620 -17.49 -6.55 33.24
N ALA A 621 -17.75 -7.47 34.18
CA ALA A 621 -17.06 -8.75 34.28
C ALA A 621 -16.82 -9.34 32.88
N ARG A 622 -15.56 -9.67 32.53
CA ARG A 622 -15.12 -10.18 31.22
C ARG A 622 -16.03 -11.35 30.79
N ALA A 623 -17.10 -11.06 30.06
CA ALA A 623 -17.90 -12.10 29.42
C ALA A 623 -17.01 -12.81 28.41
N LYS A 624 -17.22 -14.11 28.20
CA LYS A 624 -16.51 -14.82 27.13
C LYS A 624 -17.04 -14.35 25.78
N PHE A 625 -16.15 -14.23 24.79
CA PHE A 625 -16.57 -13.94 23.43
C PHE A 625 -17.43 -15.06 22.86
N GLU A 626 -18.54 -14.69 22.22
CA GLU A 626 -19.41 -15.59 21.48
C GLU A 626 -19.40 -15.17 20.01
N LEU A 627 -19.28 -16.14 19.10
CA LEU A 627 -19.39 -15.87 17.68
C LEU A 627 -20.80 -15.33 17.36
N PRO A 628 -20.94 -14.39 16.42
CA PRO A 628 -22.23 -13.80 16.07
C PRO A 628 -23.22 -14.79 15.44
N ALA A 629 -22.72 -15.92 14.94
CA ALA A 629 -23.50 -17.06 14.46
C ALA A 629 -22.67 -18.35 14.68
N PRO A 630 -23.30 -19.54 14.68
CA PRO A 630 -22.57 -20.80 14.68
C PRO A 630 -21.51 -20.84 13.56
N ALA A 631 -20.34 -21.40 13.83
CA ALA A 631 -19.24 -21.43 12.85
C ALA A 631 -19.64 -22.08 11.50
N SER A 632 -20.56 -23.05 11.52
CA SER A 632 -21.12 -23.67 10.33
C SER A 632 -21.82 -22.70 9.38
N ASP A 633 -22.33 -21.59 9.91
CA ASP A 633 -23.18 -20.63 9.20
C ASP A 633 -22.38 -19.41 8.74
N LEU A 634 -21.13 -19.28 9.21
CA LEU A 634 -20.23 -18.21 8.82
C LEU A 634 -19.67 -18.43 7.41
N PRO A 635 -19.36 -17.36 6.65
CA PRO A 635 -18.83 -17.50 5.30
C PRO A 635 -17.40 -18.05 5.30
N ARG A 636 -17.00 -18.70 4.21
CA ARG A 636 -15.65 -19.23 4.04
C ARG A 636 -15.20 -19.22 2.57
N LEU A 637 -13.90 -19.10 2.36
CA LEU A 637 -13.27 -19.44 1.08
C LEU A 637 -13.22 -20.96 0.91
N VAL A 638 -12.90 -21.40 -0.30
CA VAL A 638 -12.69 -22.80 -0.62
C VAL A 638 -11.29 -23.03 -1.19
N ASP A 639 -10.78 -24.24 -1.01
CA ASP A 639 -9.51 -24.65 -1.61
C ASP A 639 -9.65 -24.72 -3.14
N ALA A 640 -8.65 -24.19 -3.85
CA ALA A 640 -8.65 -24.18 -5.31
C ALA A 640 -8.61 -25.59 -5.91
N GLY A 641 -8.12 -26.60 -5.19
CA GLY A 641 -8.08 -28.02 -5.57
C GLY A 641 -9.33 -28.82 -5.23
N ASP A 642 -10.25 -28.29 -4.40
CA ASP A 642 -11.44 -29.04 -3.95
C ASP A 642 -12.50 -29.13 -5.06
N SER A 643 -12.47 -30.22 -5.83
CA SER A 643 -13.40 -30.45 -6.95
C SER A 643 -14.86 -30.70 -6.53
N SER A 644 -15.16 -30.81 -5.23
CA SER A 644 -16.55 -30.90 -4.74
C SER A 644 -17.25 -29.54 -4.71
N MET A 645 -16.48 -28.44 -4.71
CA MET A 645 -16.99 -27.08 -4.74
C MET A 645 -17.15 -26.57 -6.18
N SER A 646 -18.03 -25.58 -6.37
CA SER A 646 -18.24 -24.99 -7.69
C SER A 646 -16.95 -24.35 -8.23
N LEU A 647 -16.79 -24.40 -9.56
CA LEU A 647 -15.64 -23.83 -10.26
C LEU A 647 -15.46 -22.34 -9.93
N GLU A 648 -16.54 -21.57 -9.93
CA GLU A 648 -16.51 -20.16 -9.58
C GLU A 648 -16.03 -19.94 -8.14
N ASN A 649 -16.55 -20.67 -7.14
CA ASN A 649 -16.12 -20.48 -5.75
C ASN A 649 -14.62 -20.76 -5.59
N ARG A 650 -14.09 -21.79 -6.26
CA ARG A 650 -12.65 -22.12 -6.26
C ARG A 650 -11.81 -20.99 -6.85
N VAL A 651 -12.22 -20.46 -7.99
CA VAL A 651 -11.52 -19.36 -8.67
C VAL A 651 -11.58 -18.07 -7.86
N ARG A 652 -12.77 -17.69 -7.41
CA ARG A 652 -12.97 -16.46 -6.62
C ARG A 652 -12.23 -16.53 -5.29
N SER A 653 -12.14 -17.71 -4.68
CA SER A 653 -11.32 -17.92 -3.47
C SER A 653 -9.83 -17.77 -3.75
N TYR A 654 -9.35 -18.34 -4.86
CA TYR A 654 -7.96 -18.18 -5.29
C TYR A 654 -7.62 -16.71 -5.57
N LEU A 655 -8.44 -16.01 -6.35
CA LEU A 655 -8.24 -14.59 -6.67
C LEU A 655 -8.32 -13.72 -5.41
N HIS A 656 -9.22 -14.01 -4.47
CA HIS A 656 -9.27 -13.30 -3.21
C HIS A 656 -7.98 -13.46 -2.40
N ALA A 657 -7.53 -14.71 -2.22
CA ALA A 657 -6.33 -15.01 -1.43
C ALA A 657 -5.05 -14.43 -2.06
N ASN A 658 -4.98 -14.36 -3.39
CA ASN A 658 -3.76 -14.01 -4.13
C ASN A 658 -3.73 -12.58 -4.67
N CYS A 659 -4.87 -11.93 -4.87
CA CYS A 659 -4.93 -10.68 -5.63
C CYS A 659 -5.73 -9.57 -4.92
N ALA A 660 -6.67 -9.90 -4.02
CA ALA A 660 -7.58 -8.89 -3.45
C ALA A 660 -6.90 -7.89 -2.50
N HIS A 661 -5.69 -8.16 -2.01
CA HIS A 661 -4.94 -7.18 -1.21
C HIS A 661 -4.45 -5.99 -2.05
N CYS A 662 -4.36 -6.15 -3.38
CA CYS A 662 -4.01 -5.07 -4.33
C CYS A 662 -5.22 -4.63 -5.19
N HIS A 663 -6.11 -5.55 -5.54
CA HIS A 663 -7.25 -5.33 -6.43
C HIS A 663 -8.56 -5.18 -5.64
N VAL A 664 -8.63 -4.10 -4.88
CA VAL A 664 -9.82 -3.55 -4.21
C VAL A 664 -9.78 -2.03 -4.32
N LYS A 665 -10.89 -1.34 -4.03
CA LYS A 665 -11.05 0.11 -4.21
C LYS A 665 -9.89 0.96 -3.65
N GLU A 666 -9.37 0.58 -2.48
CA GLU A 666 -8.28 1.30 -1.80
C GLU A 666 -6.91 0.59 -1.91
N GLY A 667 -6.81 -0.45 -2.75
CA GLY A 667 -5.62 -1.28 -2.91
C GLY A 667 -4.57 -0.63 -3.83
N GLY A 668 -3.30 -0.98 -3.64
CA GLY A 668 -2.17 -0.39 -4.37
C GLY A 668 -2.01 -0.86 -5.82
N GLY A 669 -2.97 -1.59 -6.39
CA GLY A 669 -2.89 -2.12 -7.76
C GLY A 669 -3.41 -1.18 -8.86
N ASN A 670 -3.82 0.06 -8.54
CA ASN A 670 -4.46 1.01 -9.47
C ASN A 670 -5.62 0.40 -10.29
N SER A 671 -6.34 -0.53 -9.67
CA SER A 671 -7.33 -1.38 -10.29
C SER A 671 -8.73 -0.80 -10.09
N ARG A 672 -9.41 -0.43 -11.18
CA ARG A 672 -10.84 0.00 -11.15
C ARG A 672 -11.83 -1.15 -10.92
N PHE A 673 -11.33 -2.35 -10.66
CA PHE A 673 -12.10 -3.56 -10.39
C PHE A 673 -11.71 -4.19 -9.04
N SER A 674 -12.58 -5.04 -8.52
CA SER A 674 -12.36 -5.79 -7.27
C SER A 674 -12.34 -7.30 -7.51
N VAL A 675 -11.38 -8.00 -6.90
CA VAL A 675 -11.36 -9.48 -6.89
C VAL A 675 -11.65 -10.05 -5.50
N ALA A 676 -12.25 -9.24 -4.62
CA ALA A 676 -12.70 -9.70 -3.34
C ALA A 676 -13.80 -10.77 -3.49
N PHE A 677 -13.86 -11.72 -2.54
CA PHE A 677 -14.84 -12.81 -2.57
C PHE A 677 -16.28 -12.35 -2.29
N GLY A 678 -16.45 -11.27 -1.52
CA GLY A 678 -17.75 -10.81 -1.04
C GLY A 678 -18.72 -10.30 -2.13
N PRO A 679 -18.33 -9.36 -3.00
CA PRO A 679 -19.22 -8.81 -4.03
C PRO A 679 -19.72 -9.86 -5.02
N ASP A 680 -20.88 -9.67 -5.64
CA ASP A 680 -21.29 -10.49 -6.79
C ASP A 680 -20.39 -10.23 -8.00
N LEU A 681 -20.25 -11.21 -8.90
CA LEU A 681 -19.35 -11.09 -10.06
C LEU A 681 -19.66 -9.86 -10.92
N SER A 682 -20.93 -9.52 -11.13
CA SER A 682 -21.34 -8.31 -11.86
C SER A 682 -20.93 -7.00 -11.17
N ALA A 683 -20.84 -7.00 -9.84
CA ALA A 683 -20.42 -5.85 -9.05
C ALA A 683 -18.89 -5.69 -8.95
N THR A 684 -18.12 -6.63 -9.49
CA THR A 684 -16.64 -6.59 -9.44
C THR A 684 -16.03 -5.64 -10.44
N GLY A 685 -16.71 -5.35 -11.55
CA GLY A 685 -16.12 -4.66 -12.69
C GLY A 685 -15.01 -5.47 -13.39
N LEU A 686 -14.99 -6.80 -13.25
CA LEU A 686 -13.95 -7.67 -13.82
C LEU A 686 -14.28 -8.15 -15.24
N ILE A 687 -15.55 -8.45 -15.51
CA ILE A 687 -15.98 -9.06 -16.77
C ILE A 687 -16.12 -7.98 -17.86
N ASN A 688 -15.54 -8.23 -19.04
CA ASN A 688 -15.53 -7.34 -20.20
C ASN A 688 -14.98 -5.92 -19.95
N ALA A 689 -14.45 -5.67 -18.76
CA ALA A 689 -13.87 -4.39 -18.40
C ALA A 689 -12.58 -4.14 -19.17
N GLN A 690 -12.42 -2.90 -19.65
CA GLN A 690 -11.24 -2.49 -20.38
C GLN A 690 -10.00 -2.52 -19.47
N PRO A 691 -8.89 -3.11 -19.93
CA PRO A 691 -7.66 -3.10 -19.16
C PRO A 691 -7.14 -1.67 -19.05
N THR A 692 -6.83 -1.24 -17.83
CA THR A 692 -6.19 0.06 -17.54
C THR A 692 -4.67 -0.06 -17.54
N HIS A 693 -4.10 -0.98 -18.30
CA HIS A 693 -2.65 -1.17 -18.43
C HIS A 693 -2.43 -1.82 -19.80
N ASP A 694 -1.17 -2.08 -20.17
CA ASP A 694 -0.83 -2.73 -21.45
C ASP A 694 -1.69 -3.99 -21.73
N ALA A 695 -2.24 -4.04 -22.94
CA ALA A 695 -3.01 -5.14 -23.49
C ALA A 695 -2.13 -6.19 -24.19
N PHE A 696 -0.81 -6.01 -24.20
CA PHE A 696 0.20 -6.92 -24.74
C PHE A 696 -0.02 -7.28 -26.22
N GLY A 697 -0.61 -6.35 -26.99
CA GLY A 697 -0.97 -6.57 -28.39
C GLY A 697 -2.10 -7.60 -28.61
N ILE A 698 -2.83 -7.97 -27.56
CA ILE A 698 -3.93 -8.94 -27.62
C ILE A 698 -5.17 -8.24 -28.20
N ALA A 699 -5.71 -8.80 -29.28
CA ALA A 699 -6.89 -8.26 -29.95
C ALA A 699 -8.16 -8.44 -29.11
N ALA A 700 -9.00 -7.40 -29.06
CA ALA A 700 -10.24 -7.35 -28.27
C ALA A 700 -10.03 -7.75 -26.79
N ALA A 701 -8.91 -7.31 -26.22
CA ALA A 701 -8.55 -7.62 -24.85
C ALA A 701 -9.47 -6.93 -23.84
N SER A 702 -9.97 -7.72 -22.88
CA SER A 702 -10.57 -7.23 -21.63
C SER A 702 -9.90 -7.90 -20.44
N LEU A 703 -10.16 -7.41 -19.23
CA LEU A 703 -9.63 -8.03 -18.00
C LEU A 703 -9.98 -9.52 -17.93
N ILE A 704 -11.25 -9.85 -18.17
CA ILE A 704 -11.76 -11.19 -18.47
C ILE A 704 -12.73 -11.08 -19.64
N VAL A 705 -12.54 -11.90 -20.68
CA VAL A 705 -13.49 -12.07 -21.78
C VAL A 705 -14.17 -13.42 -21.61
N PRO A 706 -15.48 -13.48 -21.34
CA PRO A 706 -16.22 -14.74 -21.25
C PRO A 706 -15.95 -15.63 -22.46
N GLN A 707 -15.73 -16.93 -22.21
CA GLN A 707 -15.45 -17.96 -23.20
C GLN A 707 -14.15 -17.81 -24.00
N ASN A 708 -13.36 -16.77 -23.75
CA ASN A 708 -12.12 -16.47 -24.49
C ASN A 708 -10.94 -16.19 -23.53
N PRO A 709 -10.29 -17.24 -23.01
CA PRO A 709 -9.08 -17.11 -22.17
C PRO A 709 -7.94 -16.38 -22.87
N GLU A 710 -7.79 -16.52 -24.19
CA GLU A 710 -6.71 -15.94 -24.99
C GLU A 710 -6.80 -14.41 -25.06
N SER A 711 -8.01 -13.85 -25.02
CA SER A 711 -8.25 -12.40 -24.95
C SER A 711 -8.35 -11.85 -23.51
N SER A 712 -8.12 -12.68 -22.48
CA SER A 712 -8.28 -12.28 -21.07
C SER A 712 -6.95 -11.86 -20.42
N ILE A 713 -6.81 -10.57 -20.14
CA ILE A 713 -5.56 -9.97 -19.63
C ILE A 713 -5.16 -10.48 -18.25
N LEU A 714 -6.12 -10.71 -17.35
CA LEU A 714 -5.81 -11.23 -16.00
C LEU A 714 -5.07 -12.57 -16.11
N LEU A 715 -5.58 -13.49 -16.93
CA LEU A 715 -4.96 -14.79 -17.14
C LEU A 715 -3.57 -14.65 -17.78
N HIS A 716 -3.44 -13.80 -18.81
CA HIS A 716 -2.15 -13.54 -19.46
C HIS A 716 -1.09 -13.09 -18.44
N ARG A 717 -1.39 -12.09 -17.61
CA ARG A 717 -0.46 -11.56 -16.61
C ARG A 717 -0.04 -12.59 -15.57
N MET A 718 -0.94 -13.50 -15.19
CA MET A 718 -0.62 -14.60 -14.27
C MET A 718 0.43 -15.57 -14.85
N THR A 719 0.53 -15.67 -16.18
CA THR A 719 1.49 -16.54 -16.87
C THR A 719 2.85 -15.89 -17.13
N LEU A 720 2.97 -14.57 -16.97
CA LEU A 720 4.23 -13.83 -17.23
C LEU A 720 5.16 -13.88 -16.02
N ARG A 721 6.47 -13.89 -16.25
CA ARG A 721 7.47 -13.59 -15.22
C ARG A 721 8.40 -12.49 -15.74
N GLY A 722 8.45 -11.34 -15.06
CA GLY A 722 9.07 -10.10 -15.53
C GLY A 722 8.08 -8.95 -15.77
N ARG A 723 8.30 -8.14 -16.81
CA ARG A 723 7.45 -6.97 -17.12
C ARG A 723 5.97 -7.37 -17.25
N GLY A 724 5.10 -6.69 -16.52
CA GLY A 724 3.66 -6.94 -16.52
C GLY A 724 3.19 -8.17 -15.73
N GLN A 725 4.08 -8.89 -15.02
CA GLN A 725 3.72 -10.08 -14.25
C GLN A 725 2.74 -9.80 -13.11
N MET A 726 1.91 -10.79 -12.77
CA MET A 726 1.08 -10.79 -11.57
C MET A 726 1.14 -12.13 -10.83
N PRO A 727 1.36 -12.16 -9.50
CA PRO A 727 1.72 -11.02 -8.63
C PRO A 727 3.06 -10.35 -9.01
N PRO A 728 3.26 -9.05 -8.70
CA PRO A 728 4.45 -8.30 -9.11
C PRO A 728 5.72 -8.65 -8.31
N LEU A 729 5.58 -9.24 -7.13
CA LEU A 729 6.70 -9.60 -6.23
C LEU A 729 6.48 -10.96 -5.55
N ALA A 730 7.54 -11.50 -4.95
CA ALA A 730 7.55 -12.76 -4.18
C ALA A 730 7.03 -14.02 -4.91
N THR A 731 7.01 -14.00 -6.25
CA THR A 731 6.83 -15.20 -7.08
C THR A 731 7.84 -15.22 -8.23
N GLY A 732 8.52 -16.35 -8.40
CA GLY A 732 9.38 -16.65 -9.53
C GLY A 732 8.81 -17.73 -10.45
N VAL A 733 7.71 -18.40 -10.07
CA VAL A 733 7.16 -19.56 -10.80
C VAL A 733 5.66 -19.40 -11.06
N VAL A 734 5.25 -19.72 -12.29
CA VAL A 734 3.84 -19.75 -12.71
C VAL A 734 3.07 -20.84 -11.97
N ASP A 735 1.98 -20.45 -11.31
CA ASP A 735 0.99 -21.39 -10.80
C ASP A 735 0.18 -21.97 -11.98
N ARG A 736 0.63 -23.14 -12.47
CA ARG A 736 0.03 -23.78 -13.65
C ARG A 736 -1.37 -24.33 -13.37
N ASP A 737 -1.62 -24.75 -12.14
CA ASP A 737 -2.91 -25.31 -11.76
C ASP A 737 -3.95 -24.20 -11.60
N ALA A 738 -3.58 -23.07 -10.98
CA ALA A 738 -4.45 -21.91 -10.91
C ALA A 738 -4.73 -21.27 -12.27
N THR A 739 -3.71 -21.13 -13.12
CA THR A 739 -3.91 -20.59 -14.49
C THR A 739 -4.80 -21.50 -15.32
N LYS A 740 -4.67 -22.83 -15.19
CA LYS A 740 -5.61 -23.79 -15.79
C LYS A 740 -7.03 -23.62 -15.22
N LEU A 741 -7.17 -23.57 -13.90
CA LEU A 741 -8.46 -23.43 -13.21
C LEU A 741 -9.20 -22.16 -13.67
N ILE A 742 -8.48 -21.04 -13.77
CA ILE A 742 -9.04 -19.76 -14.23
C ILE A 742 -9.37 -19.82 -15.71
N ALA A 743 -8.54 -20.43 -16.55
CA ALA A 743 -8.87 -20.63 -17.96
C ALA A 743 -10.15 -21.47 -18.14
N ASP A 744 -10.31 -22.54 -17.36
CA ASP A 744 -11.51 -23.38 -17.38
C ASP A 744 -12.75 -22.62 -16.91
N TRP A 745 -12.60 -21.74 -15.91
CA TRP A 745 -13.67 -20.86 -15.46
C TRP A 745 -14.07 -19.83 -16.52
N ILE A 746 -13.09 -19.18 -17.15
CA ILE A 746 -13.35 -18.23 -18.24
C ILE A 746 -14.13 -18.92 -19.37
N ARG A 747 -13.74 -20.15 -19.75
CA ARG A 747 -14.47 -20.94 -20.76
C ARG A 747 -15.91 -21.26 -20.35
N ALA A 748 -16.18 -21.37 -19.06
CA ALA A 748 -17.49 -21.68 -18.50
C ALA A 748 -18.38 -20.45 -18.23
N LEU A 749 -17.86 -19.23 -18.40
CA LEU A 749 -18.66 -18.01 -18.24
C LEU A 749 -19.68 -17.88 -19.38
N ASP A 750 -20.92 -17.54 -19.04
CA ASP A 750 -21.96 -17.24 -20.01
C ASP A 750 -21.78 -15.83 -20.60
N VAL A 751 -22.09 -15.68 -21.89
CA VAL A 751 -22.01 -14.39 -22.61
C VAL A 751 -23.17 -13.45 -22.24
N SER A 752 -24.19 -13.92 -21.51
CA SER A 752 -25.49 -13.27 -21.40
C SER A 752 -25.73 -12.37 -20.18
N SER A 753 -24.71 -12.03 -19.40
CA SER A 753 -24.85 -10.98 -18.37
C SER A 753 -24.24 -9.69 -18.90
N ASP A 754 -25.09 -8.86 -19.50
CA ASP A 754 -24.97 -7.40 -19.73
C ASP A 754 -25.47 -7.02 -21.13
N GLU A 755 -26.80 -7.02 -21.31
CA GLU A 755 -27.49 -6.00 -22.12
C GLU A 755 -27.83 -4.81 -21.23
#